data_AF-A0A9D7QH74-F1
#
_entry.id   AF-A0A9D7QH74-F1
#
_cell.length_a   1.000
_cell.length_b   1.000
_cell.length_c   1.000
_cell.angle_alpha   90.00
_cell.angle_beta   90.00
_cell.angle_gamma   90.00
#
_symmetry.space_group_name_H-M   'P 1'
#
loop_
_entity.id
_entity.type
_entity.pdbx_description
1 polymer ?
#
loop_
_entity_poly.entity_id
_entity_poly.type
_entity_poly.pdbx_seq_one_letter_code
_entity_poly.pdbx_strand_id
1 'polypeptide(L)'
;MLRTDRKSTSSGIWLWSIYIGFVIYGSLVPLDFHFLPLNQAIDRFLAIELLNVGAEGRADWVSNGVLYIPVAFLTVNMLAGQKPASLSAWHLIGSLLFSFALAVSVEFAQLYFPQRTVSLNDLIAEFLGSIVGAGIAFLWVGRFRSLLAALGGVGLDRLLTYLLEFYAFLYIAFSIFPFDFILSFEEFERKLYSGSWGCLLASDFASSSIVRLFAKLTAEVLAVIPLGFLWARLRPEREPGIELRSIRIGLGLGLSIEIIQFFLFSGISQGLSVLTRVLGMYIGAVAWRRKARIDVDRLSGWIRRHIHLVACAYLFGLVLACGWLDHRWTNLETAIRVFSETRFLPFYYHYYTTEQAALLSLAAVALMYAPVGVLAWCSRKTSATWAFLVAALLAFGIEASKLFLEGLHPDPSNMLIAGLSAWSASRLAEVFSATREEDDAAGLVAPLGMGETLQGSRREASVLSSDAPGDSRPVVSVGIAAMVGCLLLAFWGASTFPAFAIPLGLLLAGHTVLLWYRPHLLVAVVPAAAALLDLAPWSGRFFFDEFDMLLLITVILGYSRTRRRSESLRADKLLVTAIGLLALSFLVSTLIGLFPWPAIDANILAHYYSPLNALRLAKGALWAFLLYGLFGRFLSAGHNVARLFALGMAGGVTGTVLVIFWERFVFPGLLNFSDTYRVTGPFSQMHTGGADIETYLTLGAPFLVMLLIDKRPVWARILGVLALFGATYGVMVTFSRVGYAGYGVALALALVATTATASGHPLKRGTLAIVLLLAVLGIATPIYFSQFAQERMTLVGADLEARRDHWRDALKMRDPGWVTTVFGMGIGRYPATHFWRSDETKAGPYWLGSDADNTFLRLGAGSPLYVEQFVSVQPGTDYTVEMKGRSAKRDSQVTVSICEKWLLTSANCSSASYSFNGDGNWQTLKIRIPSGDVGQEPWYARRPTKFSITNTSRMATVDIDDIRLTSDVGQDLVANGDFSKKLDNWFFSVDNDLPWHIWSLPLQILFDQGWLGVIAFGLFVMPGLWRAGQQAWRGNIVAGVLLASGAGFLVIGTLDSLVDSPRLLLLFLLVIWMCWRCARLSLPTRD
;
A
#
# COMPACT_ATOMS: atom_id res chain seq x y z
N MET A 1 32.10 -18.51 -23.22
CA MET A 1 30.64 -18.51 -23.00
C MET A 1 30.10 -17.28 -22.23
N LEU A 2 30.81 -16.14 -22.18
CA LEU A 2 30.45 -14.97 -21.33
C LEU A 2 30.14 -13.66 -22.11
N ARG A 3 29.99 -13.71 -23.44
CA ARG A 3 29.81 -12.51 -24.29
C ARG A 3 28.38 -12.30 -24.80
N THR A 4 27.48 -13.25 -24.56
CA THR A 4 26.06 -13.23 -25.00
C THR A 4 25.11 -12.60 -23.97
N ASP A 5 25.52 -12.50 -22.69
CA ASP A 5 24.63 -12.12 -21.59
C ASP A 5 24.25 -10.62 -21.52
N ARG A 6 24.96 -9.73 -22.23
CA ARG A 6 24.65 -8.28 -22.22
C ARG A 6 23.59 -7.84 -23.24
N LYS A 7 23.29 -8.64 -24.27
CA LYS A 7 22.36 -8.22 -25.35
C LYS A 7 20.89 -8.40 -24.96
N SER A 8 20.55 -9.40 -24.14
CA SER A 8 19.16 -9.73 -23.78
C SER A 8 18.46 -8.66 -22.92
N THR A 9 19.18 -8.04 -21.97
CA THR A 9 18.63 -6.99 -21.08
C THR A 9 18.30 -5.68 -21.80
N SER A 10 19.05 -5.34 -22.85
CA SER A 10 18.78 -4.18 -23.70
C SER A 10 17.42 -4.32 -24.38
N SER A 11 17.14 -5.48 -24.99
CA SER A 11 15.92 -5.69 -25.78
C SER A 11 14.62 -5.61 -24.95
N GLY A 12 14.64 -6.06 -23.70
CA GLY A 12 13.47 -5.99 -22.81
C GLY A 12 13.08 -4.56 -22.40
N ILE A 13 14.06 -3.68 -22.20
CA ILE A 13 13.82 -2.27 -21.86
C ILE A 13 13.26 -1.52 -23.06
N TRP A 14 13.80 -1.76 -24.26
CA TRP A 14 13.28 -1.14 -25.49
C TRP A 14 11.81 -1.49 -25.75
N LEU A 15 11.44 -2.78 -25.61
CA LEU A 15 10.04 -3.22 -25.75
C LEU A 15 9.12 -2.55 -24.72
N TRP A 16 9.57 -2.47 -23.46
CA TRP A 16 8.85 -1.76 -22.42
C TRP A 16 8.66 -0.28 -22.78
N SER A 17 9.73 0.44 -23.12
CA SER A 17 9.67 1.87 -23.45
C SER A 17 8.78 2.15 -24.68
N ILE A 18 8.86 1.34 -25.72
CA ILE A 18 8.02 1.48 -26.92
C ILE A 18 6.55 1.28 -26.55
N TYR A 19 6.23 0.28 -25.74
CA TYR A 19 4.85 0.00 -25.37
C TYR A 19 4.28 1.08 -24.44
N ILE A 20 5.04 1.56 -23.45
CA ILE A 20 4.63 2.69 -22.60
C ILE A 20 4.39 3.95 -23.45
N GLY A 21 5.28 4.23 -24.40
CA GLY A 21 5.10 5.34 -25.34
C GLY A 21 3.85 5.17 -26.20
N PHE A 22 3.55 3.95 -26.65
CA PHE A 22 2.33 3.63 -27.39
C PHE A 22 1.07 3.85 -26.55
N VAL A 23 1.03 3.43 -25.29
CA VAL A 23 -0.11 3.65 -24.39
C VAL A 23 -0.33 5.15 -24.16
N ILE A 24 0.72 5.90 -23.79
CA ILE A 24 0.62 7.34 -23.56
C ILE A 24 0.14 8.05 -24.84
N TYR A 25 0.72 7.73 -25.99
CA TYR A 25 0.29 8.30 -27.27
C TYR A 25 -1.18 7.95 -27.57
N GLY A 26 -1.52 6.66 -27.48
CA GLY A 26 -2.84 6.14 -27.79
C GLY A 26 -3.95 6.71 -26.91
N SER A 27 -3.65 7.02 -25.65
CA SER A 27 -4.58 7.65 -24.71
C SER A 27 -4.74 9.16 -24.91
N LEU A 28 -3.85 9.82 -25.64
CA LEU A 28 -3.87 11.29 -25.85
C LEU A 28 -4.24 11.72 -27.27
N VAL A 29 -4.18 10.85 -28.28
CA VAL A 29 -4.73 11.11 -29.64
C VAL A 29 -6.19 11.59 -29.51
N PRO A 30 -6.68 12.62 -30.23
CA PRO A 30 -6.10 13.29 -31.39
C PRO A 30 -5.06 14.38 -31.09
N LEU A 31 -4.58 14.51 -29.84
CA LEU A 31 -3.58 15.50 -29.40
C LEU A 31 -4.01 16.96 -29.55
N ASP A 32 -5.32 17.23 -29.46
CA ASP A 32 -5.86 18.59 -29.46
C ASP A 32 -5.81 19.20 -28.05
N PHE A 33 -4.69 19.83 -27.73
CA PHE A 33 -4.41 20.34 -26.39
C PHE A 33 -5.16 21.64 -26.11
N HIS A 34 -5.94 21.66 -25.02
CA HIS A 34 -6.59 22.82 -24.46
C HIS A 34 -6.04 23.11 -23.06
N PHE A 35 -5.50 24.31 -22.88
CA PHE A 35 -4.93 24.71 -21.60
C PHE A 35 -6.00 24.83 -20.50
N LEU A 36 -5.77 24.16 -19.37
CA LEU A 36 -6.60 24.24 -18.16
C LEU A 36 -5.72 24.62 -16.95
N PRO A 37 -6.08 25.62 -16.14
CA PRO A 37 -5.33 25.94 -14.92
C PRO A 37 -5.25 24.74 -13.94
N LEU A 38 -4.09 24.54 -13.30
CA LEU A 38 -3.82 23.34 -12.49
C LEU A 38 -4.81 23.15 -11.33
N ASN A 39 -5.25 24.23 -10.68
CA ASN A 39 -6.26 24.16 -9.62
C ASN A 39 -7.59 23.62 -10.14
N GLN A 40 -8.05 24.13 -11.29
CA GLN A 40 -9.29 23.65 -11.92
C GLN A 40 -9.16 22.21 -12.41
N ALA A 41 -7.99 21.81 -12.91
CA ALA A 41 -7.72 20.42 -13.31
C ALA A 41 -7.81 19.47 -12.11
N ILE A 42 -7.22 19.84 -10.96
CA ILE A 42 -7.30 19.06 -9.72
C ILE A 42 -8.75 18.95 -9.24
N ASP A 43 -9.49 20.07 -9.20
CA ASP A 43 -10.88 20.07 -8.76
C ASP A 43 -11.76 19.19 -9.65
N ARG A 44 -11.59 19.27 -10.98
CA ARG A 44 -12.30 18.40 -11.94
C ARG A 44 -11.91 16.93 -11.79
N PHE A 45 -10.63 16.63 -11.57
CA PHE A 45 -10.16 15.26 -11.39
C PHE A 45 -10.71 14.63 -10.10
N LEU A 46 -10.83 15.41 -9.02
CA LEU A 46 -11.41 14.94 -7.76
C LEU A 46 -12.93 14.72 -7.85
N ALA A 47 -13.59 15.28 -8.86
CA ALA A 47 -15.04 15.19 -9.09
C ALA A 47 -15.43 14.19 -10.20
N ILE A 48 -14.50 13.34 -10.68
CA ILE A 48 -14.81 12.34 -11.73
C ILE A 48 -15.81 11.30 -11.21
N GLU A 49 -16.77 10.94 -12.06
CA GLU A 49 -17.88 10.05 -11.70
C GLU A 49 -17.69 8.61 -12.23
N LEU A 50 -18.41 7.66 -11.62
CA LEU A 50 -18.57 6.31 -12.13
C LEU A 50 -19.71 6.30 -13.17
N LEU A 51 -19.37 6.31 -14.45
CA LEU A 51 -20.36 6.43 -15.54
C LEU A 51 -21.18 5.15 -15.72
N ASN A 52 -22.45 5.26 -16.12
CA ASN A 52 -23.27 4.10 -16.46
C ASN A 52 -22.93 3.59 -17.88
N VAL A 53 -22.24 2.46 -17.95
CA VAL A 53 -21.68 1.92 -19.20
C VAL A 53 -22.72 1.05 -19.92
N GLY A 54 -23.32 1.58 -20.99
CA GLY A 54 -24.16 0.80 -21.92
C GLY A 54 -23.34 -0.21 -22.75
N ALA A 55 -23.99 -1.02 -23.60
CA ALA A 55 -23.33 -2.08 -24.37
C ALA A 55 -22.13 -1.62 -25.21
N GLU A 56 -22.22 -0.46 -25.85
CA GLU A 56 -21.15 0.13 -26.66
C GLU A 56 -19.96 0.60 -25.80
N GLY A 57 -20.20 1.17 -24.62
CA GLY A 57 -19.13 1.58 -23.71
C GLY A 57 -18.40 0.41 -23.02
N ARG A 58 -18.96 -0.82 -23.05
CA ARG A 58 -18.30 -2.00 -22.47
C ARG A 58 -17.07 -2.40 -23.29
N ALA A 59 -17.14 -2.23 -24.61
CA ALA A 59 -16.02 -2.51 -25.51
C ALA A 59 -14.82 -1.60 -25.19
N ASP A 60 -15.08 -0.29 -25.01
CA ASP A 60 -14.08 0.69 -24.62
C ASP A 60 -13.49 0.38 -23.23
N TRP A 61 -14.35 0.10 -22.24
CA TRP A 61 -13.93 -0.28 -20.90
C TRP A 61 -13.02 -1.52 -20.88
N VAL A 62 -13.38 -2.59 -21.61
CA VAL A 62 -12.54 -3.79 -21.71
C VAL A 62 -11.26 -3.51 -22.50
N SER A 63 -11.32 -2.69 -23.56
CA SER A 63 -10.15 -2.29 -24.35
C SER A 63 -9.11 -1.56 -23.50
N ASN A 64 -9.52 -0.62 -22.64
CA ASN A 64 -8.65 0.08 -21.69
C ASN A 64 -7.99 -0.91 -20.70
N GLY A 65 -8.72 -1.91 -20.23
CA GLY A 65 -8.16 -2.99 -19.42
C GLY A 65 -7.13 -3.84 -20.20
N VAL A 66 -7.46 -4.27 -21.42
CA VAL A 66 -6.58 -5.08 -22.26
C VAL A 66 -5.29 -4.31 -22.60
N LEU A 67 -5.36 -3.00 -22.79
CA LEU A 67 -4.23 -2.12 -23.05
C LEU A 67 -3.21 -2.11 -21.90
N TYR A 68 -3.65 -2.27 -20.65
CA TYR A 68 -2.77 -2.27 -19.48
C TYR A 68 -2.21 -3.65 -19.10
N ILE A 69 -2.72 -4.73 -19.68
CA ILE A 69 -2.16 -6.08 -19.48
C ILE A 69 -0.67 -6.11 -19.86
N PRO A 70 -0.23 -5.64 -21.05
CA PRO A 70 1.18 -5.68 -21.39
C PRO A 70 2.00 -4.62 -20.66
N VAL A 71 1.40 -3.49 -20.22
CA VAL A 71 2.07 -2.51 -19.35
C VAL A 71 2.59 -3.20 -18.09
N ALA A 72 1.70 -3.87 -17.36
CA ALA A 72 2.09 -4.55 -16.14
C ALA A 72 3.03 -5.73 -16.44
N PHE A 73 2.73 -6.53 -17.46
CA PHE A 73 3.57 -7.68 -17.82
C PHE A 73 5.03 -7.29 -18.13
N LEU A 74 5.21 -6.27 -18.98
CA LEU A 74 6.54 -5.78 -19.38
C LEU A 74 7.25 -5.09 -18.21
N THR A 75 6.50 -4.40 -17.34
CA THR A 75 7.07 -3.78 -16.13
C THR A 75 7.57 -4.83 -15.15
N VAL A 76 6.82 -5.92 -14.91
CA VAL A 76 7.30 -7.08 -14.14
C VAL A 76 8.57 -7.65 -14.77
N ASN A 77 8.59 -7.82 -16.09
CA ASN A 77 9.77 -8.33 -16.80
C ASN A 77 10.99 -7.41 -16.65
N MET A 78 10.81 -6.10 -16.72
CA MET A 78 11.86 -5.09 -16.52
C MET A 78 12.39 -5.14 -15.09
N LEU A 79 11.49 -5.06 -14.09
CA LEU A 79 11.84 -5.05 -12.67
C LEU A 79 12.53 -6.34 -12.22
N ALA A 80 12.13 -7.49 -12.76
CA ALA A 80 12.70 -8.79 -12.39
C ALA A 80 14.13 -9.03 -12.92
N GLY A 81 14.66 -8.18 -13.81
CA GLY A 81 16.06 -8.26 -14.28
C GLY A 81 16.44 -9.63 -14.90
N GLN A 82 17.70 -10.07 -14.81
CA GLN A 82 18.12 -11.36 -15.42
C GLN A 82 17.92 -12.61 -14.55
N LYS A 83 17.46 -12.49 -13.30
CA LYS A 83 17.39 -13.64 -12.37
C LYS A 83 16.14 -14.49 -12.65
N PRO A 84 16.27 -15.76 -13.10
CA PRO A 84 15.11 -16.56 -13.50
C PRO A 84 14.33 -17.19 -12.33
N ALA A 85 14.91 -17.24 -11.13
CA ALA A 85 14.45 -18.18 -10.10
C ALA A 85 13.47 -17.63 -9.04
N SER A 86 13.09 -16.34 -9.08
CA SER A 86 12.13 -15.80 -8.10
C SER A 86 11.51 -14.49 -8.60
N LEU A 87 10.39 -14.61 -9.31
CA LEU A 87 9.41 -13.52 -9.34
C LEU A 87 8.90 -13.31 -7.91
N SER A 88 9.52 -12.36 -7.21
CA SER A 88 9.04 -11.90 -5.91
C SER A 88 7.73 -11.12 -6.08
N ALA A 89 6.85 -11.20 -5.07
CA ALA A 89 5.60 -10.42 -4.99
C ALA A 89 5.86 -8.90 -5.13
N TRP A 90 7.06 -8.42 -4.79
CA TRP A 90 7.44 -7.03 -4.96
C TRP A 90 7.57 -6.60 -6.42
N HIS A 91 7.94 -7.50 -7.35
CA HIS A 91 7.93 -7.17 -8.78
C HIS A 91 6.50 -6.96 -9.27
N LEU A 92 5.56 -7.76 -8.76
CA LEU A 92 4.13 -7.63 -9.07
C LEU A 92 3.59 -6.32 -8.50
N ILE A 93 3.84 -6.03 -7.22
CA ILE A 93 3.38 -4.78 -6.59
C ILE A 93 4.04 -3.56 -7.23
N GLY A 94 5.36 -3.59 -7.45
CA GLY A 94 6.06 -2.50 -8.13
C GLY A 94 5.50 -2.24 -9.51
N SER A 95 5.12 -3.30 -10.23
CA SER A 95 4.41 -3.18 -11.50
C SER A 95 3.01 -2.60 -11.35
N LEU A 96 2.22 -3.05 -10.37
CA LEU A 96 0.86 -2.55 -10.15
C LEU A 96 0.87 -1.08 -9.72
N LEU A 97 1.81 -0.69 -8.85
CA LEU A 97 2.00 0.71 -8.44
C LEU A 97 2.42 1.57 -9.62
N PHE A 98 3.36 1.09 -10.45
CA PHE A 98 3.77 1.80 -11.66
C PHE A 98 2.58 1.94 -12.62
N SER A 99 1.86 0.86 -12.90
CA SER A 99 0.71 0.89 -13.79
C SER A 99 -0.41 1.80 -13.26
N PHE A 100 -0.69 1.78 -11.96
CA PHE A 100 -1.68 2.66 -11.34
C PHE A 100 -1.23 4.13 -11.40
N ALA A 101 0.04 4.40 -11.14
CA ALA A 101 0.58 5.76 -11.28
C ALA A 101 0.52 6.24 -12.73
N LEU A 102 0.80 5.36 -13.70
CA LEU A 102 0.67 5.66 -15.12
C LEU A 102 -0.78 5.96 -15.50
N ALA A 103 -1.72 5.10 -15.10
CA ALA A 103 -3.17 5.27 -15.27
C ALA A 103 -3.64 6.64 -14.78
N VAL A 104 -3.40 6.94 -13.49
CA VAL A 104 -3.75 8.23 -12.88
C VAL A 104 -3.09 9.40 -13.61
N SER A 105 -1.83 9.27 -14.02
CA SER A 105 -1.12 10.35 -14.72
C SER A 105 -1.67 10.60 -16.12
N VAL A 106 -2.04 9.54 -16.85
CA VAL A 106 -2.61 9.62 -18.21
C VAL A 106 -4.02 10.18 -18.16
N GLU A 107 -4.88 9.68 -17.27
CA GLU A 107 -6.24 10.18 -17.04
C GLU A 107 -6.25 11.64 -16.59
N PHE A 108 -5.33 12.02 -15.70
CA PHE A 108 -5.16 13.43 -15.33
C PHE A 108 -4.71 14.29 -16.52
N ALA A 109 -3.82 13.77 -17.38
CA ALA A 109 -3.38 14.47 -18.58
C ALA A 109 -4.50 14.63 -19.60
N GLN A 110 -5.43 13.67 -19.69
CA GLN A 110 -6.59 13.73 -20.59
C GLN A 110 -7.54 14.90 -20.30
N LEU A 111 -7.54 15.47 -19.08
CA LEU A 111 -8.29 16.70 -18.79
C LEU A 111 -7.89 17.89 -19.67
N TYR A 112 -6.70 17.86 -20.24
CA TYR A 112 -6.20 18.87 -21.18
C TYR A 112 -6.54 18.55 -22.64
N PHE A 113 -7.24 17.45 -22.92
CA PHE A 113 -7.62 16.99 -24.25
C PHE A 113 -9.14 16.74 -24.27
N PRO A 114 -9.97 17.75 -24.58
CA PRO A 114 -11.42 17.73 -24.32
C PRO A 114 -12.21 16.67 -25.11
N GLN A 115 -11.61 16.06 -26.12
CA GLN A 115 -12.20 14.92 -26.84
C GLN A 115 -12.12 13.61 -26.03
N ARG A 116 -11.29 13.56 -24.98
CA ARG A 116 -11.15 12.41 -24.09
C ARG A 116 -12.11 12.50 -22.92
N THR A 117 -12.73 11.37 -22.63
CA THR A 117 -13.58 11.18 -21.46
C THR A 117 -12.73 10.68 -20.31
N VAL A 118 -12.69 11.45 -19.22
CA VAL A 118 -12.01 11.04 -17.98
C VAL A 118 -13.06 10.45 -17.05
N SER A 119 -12.84 9.22 -16.57
CA SER A 119 -13.84 8.53 -15.74
C SER A 119 -13.22 7.61 -14.69
N LEU A 120 -13.97 7.33 -13.62
CA LEU A 120 -13.54 6.33 -12.64
C LEU A 120 -13.56 4.91 -13.23
N ASN A 121 -14.38 4.66 -14.25
CA ASN A 121 -14.49 3.37 -14.91
C ASN A 121 -13.18 2.99 -15.58
N ASP A 122 -12.53 3.94 -16.26
CA ASP A 122 -11.29 3.72 -16.99
C ASP A 122 -10.13 3.42 -16.03
N LEU A 123 -9.99 4.19 -14.95
CA LEU A 123 -9.03 3.88 -13.88
C LEU A 123 -9.21 2.47 -13.32
N ILE A 124 -10.45 2.02 -13.14
CA ILE A 124 -10.75 0.66 -12.67
C ILE A 124 -10.36 -0.37 -13.74
N ALA A 125 -10.72 -0.16 -15.01
CA ALA A 125 -10.37 -1.06 -16.12
C ALA A 125 -8.86 -1.21 -16.27
N GLU A 126 -8.13 -0.10 -16.34
CA GLU A 126 -6.67 -0.06 -16.48
C GLU A 126 -5.98 -0.78 -15.31
N PHE A 127 -6.50 -0.61 -14.08
CA PHE A 127 -5.97 -1.29 -12.91
C PHE A 127 -6.28 -2.79 -12.90
N LEU A 128 -7.49 -3.21 -13.28
CA LEU A 128 -7.84 -4.64 -13.43
C LEU A 128 -7.00 -5.31 -14.52
N GLY A 129 -6.82 -4.64 -15.65
CA GLY A 129 -5.91 -5.04 -16.72
C GLY A 129 -4.49 -5.25 -16.22
N SER A 130 -4.00 -4.33 -15.40
CA SER A 130 -2.69 -4.42 -14.77
C SER A 130 -2.55 -5.62 -13.82
N ILE A 131 -3.60 -5.94 -13.05
CA ILE A 131 -3.64 -7.14 -12.19
C ILE A 131 -3.51 -8.41 -13.03
N VAL A 132 -4.28 -8.50 -14.12
CA VAL A 132 -4.21 -9.63 -15.05
C VAL A 132 -2.82 -9.73 -15.68
N GLY A 133 -2.26 -8.62 -16.16
CA GLY A 133 -0.91 -8.55 -16.73
C GLY A 133 0.19 -8.98 -15.78
N ALA A 134 0.14 -8.53 -14.52
CA ALA A 134 1.06 -8.95 -13.47
C ALA A 134 0.90 -10.46 -13.16
N GLY A 135 -0.33 -10.97 -13.12
CA GLY A 135 -0.63 -12.40 -12.93
C GLY A 135 -0.08 -13.27 -14.07
N ILE A 136 -0.27 -12.85 -15.33
CA ILE A 136 0.29 -13.54 -16.50
C ILE A 136 1.82 -13.53 -16.43
N ALA A 137 2.44 -12.40 -16.03
CA ALA A 137 3.89 -12.31 -15.89
C ALA A 137 4.41 -13.29 -14.85
N PHE A 138 3.71 -13.45 -13.73
CA PHE A 138 4.09 -14.42 -12.70
C PHE A 138 4.22 -15.85 -13.26
N LEU A 139 3.35 -16.21 -14.20
CA LEU A 139 3.30 -17.55 -14.79
C LEU A 139 4.21 -17.71 -16.03
N TRP A 140 4.39 -16.65 -16.83
CA TRP A 140 4.96 -16.74 -18.18
C TRP A 140 6.25 -15.93 -18.42
N VAL A 141 6.72 -15.09 -17.49
CA VAL A 141 7.92 -14.25 -17.75
C VAL A 141 9.16 -15.08 -18.13
N GLY A 142 9.31 -16.28 -17.54
CA GLY A 142 10.44 -17.17 -17.85
C GLY A 142 10.41 -17.68 -19.28
N ARG A 143 9.22 -18.06 -19.77
CA ARG A 143 9.02 -18.46 -21.18
C ARG A 143 9.19 -17.29 -22.13
N PHE A 144 8.67 -16.12 -21.76
CA PHE A 144 8.81 -14.89 -22.54
C PHE A 144 10.28 -14.45 -22.71
N ARG A 145 11.10 -14.60 -21.68
CA ARG A 145 12.55 -14.34 -21.79
C ARG A 145 13.26 -15.35 -22.66
N SER A 146 12.88 -16.63 -22.58
CA SER A 146 13.38 -17.66 -23.50
C SER A 146 13.01 -17.34 -24.95
N LEU A 147 11.80 -16.83 -25.20
CA LEU A 147 11.38 -16.33 -26.50
C LEU A 147 12.23 -15.14 -26.97
N LEU A 148 12.44 -14.13 -26.13
CA LEU A 148 13.29 -12.97 -26.44
C LEU A 148 14.76 -13.36 -26.69
N ALA A 149 15.28 -14.32 -25.94
CA ALA A 149 16.63 -14.86 -26.14
C ALA A 149 16.72 -15.66 -27.45
N ALA A 150 15.67 -16.40 -27.81
CA ALA A 150 15.61 -17.16 -29.06
C ALA A 150 15.54 -16.23 -30.29
N LEU A 151 14.79 -15.12 -30.20
CA LEU A 151 14.82 -14.04 -31.20
C LEU A 151 16.22 -13.40 -31.36
N GLY A 152 17.07 -13.51 -30.34
CA GLY A 152 18.47 -13.06 -30.33
C GLY A 152 19.49 -14.06 -30.90
N GLY A 153 19.05 -15.22 -31.40
CA GLY A 153 19.88 -16.19 -32.12
C GLY A 153 20.16 -17.54 -31.42
N VAL A 154 19.35 -17.96 -30.43
CA VAL A 154 19.53 -19.26 -29.74
C VAL A 154 18.29 -20.14 -29.87
N GLY A 155 18.33 -21.12 -30.78
CA GLY A 155 17.33 -22.19 -30.90
C GLY A 155 16.10 -21.82 -31.74
N LEU A 156 16.26 -21.83 -33.07
CA LEU A 156 15.22 -21.52 -34.06
C LEU A 156 13.99 -22.44 -33.95
N ASP A 157 14.19 -23.72 -33.62
CA ASP A 157 13.09 -24.68 -33.48
C ASP A 157 12.18 -24.40 -32.26
N ARG A 158 12.76 -23.99 -31.13
CA ARG A 158 11.99 -23.59 -29.94
C ARG A 158 11.26 -22.28 -30.15
N LEU A 159 11.86 -21.34 -30.87
CA LEU A 159 11.24 -20.06 -31.23
C LEU A 159 9.94 -20.28 -31.99
N LEU A 160 9.94 -21.18 -32.98
CA LEU A 160 8.76 -21.47 -33.79
C LEU A 160 7.60 -22.03 -32.94
N THR A 161 7.87 -22.93 -32.00
CA THR A 161 6.81 -23.45 -31.09
C THR A 161 6.20 -22.32 -30.27
N TYR A 162 7.01 -21.45 -29.67
CA TYR A 162 6.49 -20.35 -28.87
C TYR A 162 5.72 -19.31 -29.69
N LEU A 163 6.16 -19.05 -30.93
CA LEU A 163 5.43 -18.17 -31.86
C LEU A 163 4.06 -18.76 -32.23
N LEU A 164 3.98 -20.08 -32.47
CA LEU A 164 2.73 -20.76 -32.77
C LEU A 164 1.78 -20.83 -31.56
N GLU A 165 2.31 -21.07 -30.35
CA GLU A 165 1.52 -21.00 -29.10
C GLU A 165 0.98 -19.59 -28.86
N PHE A 166 1.82 -18.56 -29.06
CA PHE A 166 1.41 -17.17 -28.93
C PHE A 166 0.37 -16.78 -29.98
N TYR A 167 0.55 -17.23 -31.23
CA TYR A 167 -0.45 -17.04 -32.29
C TYR A 167 -1.79 -17.73 -31.94
N ALA A 168 -1.76 -18.94 -31.37
CA ALA A 168 -2.97 -19.63 -30.94
C ALA A 168 -3.75 -18.84 -29.87
N PHE A 169 -3.03 -18.27 -28.91
CA PHE A 169 -3.62 -17.37 -27.93
C PHE A 169 -4.23 -16.12 -28.59
N LEU A 170 -3.47 -15.44 -29.46
CA LEU A 170 -3.94 -14.24 -30.16
C LEU A 170 -5.15 -14.51 -31.05
N TYR A 171 -5.20 -15.65 -31.73
CA TYR A 171 -6.32 -16.03 -32.58
C TYR A 171 -7.62 -16.19 -31.77
N ILE A 172 -7.55 -16.85 -30.61
CA ILE A 172 -8.72 -17.00 -29.72
C ILE A 172 -9.13 -15.62 -29.18
N ALA A 173 -8.18 -14.82 -28.69
CA ALA A 173 -8.47 -13.48 -28.18
C ALA A 173 -9.12 -12.59 -29.26
N PHE A 174 -8.58 -12.60 -30.48
CA PHE A 174 -9.12 -11.88 -31.63
C PHE A 174 -10.53 -12.35 -32.01
N SER A 175 -10.81 -13.65 -31.88
CA SER A 175 -12.14 -14.21 -32.21
C SER A 175 -13.24 -13.78 -31.23
N ILE A 176 -12.87 -13.32 -30.02
CA ILE A 176 -13.80 -12.94 -28.95
C ILE A 176 -13.80 -11.40 -28.71
N PHE A 177 -12.85 -10.67 -29.31
CA PHE A 177 -12.79 -9.22 -29.26
C PHE A 177 -14.01 -8.59 -29.96
N PRO A 178 -14.70 -7.56 -29.41
CA PRO A 178 -14.29 -6.69 -28.29
C PRO A 178 -14.80 -7.08 -26.89
N PHE A 179 -15.23 -8.33 -26.67
CA PHE A 179 -15.74 -8.84 -25.38
C PHE A 179 -17.07 -8.20 -24.90
N ASP A 180 -17.90 -7.74 -25.84
CA ASP A 180 -19.21 -7.13 -25.61
C ASP A 180 -20.32 -8.19 -25.43
N PHE A 181 -20.19 -9.02 -24.40
CA PHE A 181 -21.18 -10.05 -24.09
C PHE A 181 -22.58 -9.45 -23.85
N ILE A 182 -23.60 -10.17 -24.30
CA ILE A 182 -25.01 -9.86 -24.08
C ILE A 182 -25.34 -10.11 -22.60
N LEU A 183 -25.81 -9.08 -21.90
CA LEU A 183 -26.10 -9.12 -20.45
C LEU A 183 -27.59 -8.97 -20.12
N SER A 184 -28.42 -8.55 -21.08
CA SER A 184 -29.86 -8.34 -20.89
C SER A 184 -30.70 -9.08 -21.93
N PHE A 185 -31.96 -9.36 -21.57
CA PHE A 185 -32.90 -10.01 -22.48
C PHE A 185 -33.22 -9.13 -23.70
N GLU A 186 -33.24 -7.80 -23.53
CA GLU A 186 -33.45 -6.85 -24.61
C GLU A 186 -32.29 -6.86 -25.63
N GLU A 187 -31.04 -6.91 -25.16
CA GLU A 187 -29.87 -7.07 -26.02
C GLU A 187 -29.90 -8.41 -26.78
N PHE A 188 -30.37 -9.48 -26.11
CA PHE A 188 -30.54 -10.80 -26.73
C PHE A 188 -31.62 -10.80 -27.81
N GLU A 189 -32.75 -10.13 -27.58
CA GLU A 189 -33.81 -9.96 -28.56
C GLU A 189 -33.32 -9.18 -29.80
N ARG A 190 -32.60 -8.07 -29.60
CA ARG A 190 -31.96 -7.33 -30.70
C ARG A 190 -30.98 -8.21 -31.48
N LYS A 191 -30.20 -9.06 -30.80
CA LYS A 191 -29.30 -10.01 -31.46
C LYS A 191 -30.05 -11.02 -32.32
N LEU A 192 -31.15 -11.58 -31.82
CA LEU A 192 -31.98 -12.54 -32.56
C LEU A 192 -32.55 -11.97 -33.85
N TYR A 193 -33.00 -10.70 -33.82
CA TYR A 193 -33.52 -10.00 -35.01
C TYR A 193 -32.45 -9.33 -35.89
N SER A 194 -31.18 -9.40 -35.48
CA SER A 194 -30.07 -8.85 -36.28
C SER A 194 -29.68 -9.77 -37.44
N GLY A 195 -29.07 -9.19 -38.48
CA GLY A 195 -28.49 -9.93 -39.60
C GLY A 195 -27.12 -10.56 -39.33
N SER A 196 -26.65 -10.51 -38.08
CA SER A 196 -25.30 -10.88 -37.67
C SER A 196 -25.12 -12.39 -37.41
N TRP A 197 -26.17 -13.20 -37.60
CA TRP A 197 -26.06 -14.64 -37.46
C TRP A 197 -26.87 -15.41 -38.51
N GLY A 198 -26.50 -16.68 -38.75
CA GLY A 198 -27.27 -17.58 -39.61
C GLY A 198 -26.77 -19.03 -39.57
N CYS A 199 -27.65 -20.01 -39.81
CA CYS A 199 -27.29 -21.43 -39.74
C CYS A 199 -26.19 -21.84 -40.73
N LEU A 200 -26.11 -21.19 -41.89
CA LEU A 200 -25.08 -21.42 -42.90
C LEU A 200 -24.29 -20.14 -43.17
N LEU A 201 -24.98 -19.05 -43.52
CA LEU A 201 -24.39 -17.75 -43.80
C LEU A 201 -25.21 -16.66 -43.10
N ALA A 202 -24.55 -15.70 -42.45
CA ALA A 202 -25.22 -14.53 -41.88
C ALA A 202 -25.64 -13.55 -43.01
N SER A 203 -26.80 -12.89 -42.89
CA SER A 203 -27.31 -12.01 -43.95
C SER A 203 -26.41 -10.79 -44.17
N ASP A 204 -25.83 -10.24 -43.10
CA ASP A 204 -24.91 -9.11 -43.19
C ASP A 204 -23.62 -9.50 -43.92
N PHE A 205 -23.21 -10.76 -43.75
CA PHE A 205 -22.07 -11.34 -44.46
C PHE A 205 -22.38 -11.57 -45.95
N ALA A 206 -23.63 -11.94 -46.28
CA ALA A 206 -24.14 -12.19 -47.63
C ALA A 206 -24.23 -10.92 -48.51
N SER A 207 -24.42 -9.76 -47.90
CA SER A 207 -24.58 -8.47 -48.60
C SER A 207 -23.31 -7.95 -49.31
N SER A 208 -22.18 -8.61 -49.08
CA SER A 208 -20.88 -8.27 -49.68
C SER A 208 -20.77 -8.75 -51.13
N SER A 209 -20.02 -8.05 -52.00
CA SER A 209 -19.65 -8.58 -53.33
C SER A 209 -19.06 -9.99 -53.24
N ILE A 210 -19.31 -10.84 -54.26
CA ILE A 210 -18.84 -12.25 -54.30
C ILE A 210 -17.32 -12.35 -54.08
N VAL A 211 -16.56 -11.40 -54.62
CA VAL A 211 -15.09 -11.35 -54.48
C VAL A 211 -14.69 -11.11 -53.02
N ARG A 212 -15.32 -10.14 -52.34
CA ARG A 212 -15.05 -9.86 -50.92
C ARG A 212 -15.47 -11.02 -50.01
N LEU A 213 -16.58 -11.69 -50.34
CA LEU A 213 -17.04 -12.88 -49.62
C LEU A 213 -15.98 -14.00 -49.69
N PHE A 214 -15.49 -14.31 -50.89
CA PHE A 214 -14.46 -15.32 -51.08
C PHE A 214 -13.15 -14.94 -50.37
N ALA A 215 -12.77 -13.66 -50.41
CA ALA A 215 -11.58 -13.16 -49.70
C ALA A 215 -11.69 -13.33 -48.18
N LYS A 216 -12.83 -13.00 -47.57
CA LYS A 216 -13.08 -13.18 -46.12
C LYS A 216 -12.99 -14.66 -45.71
N LEU A 217 -13.66 -15.55 -46.44
CA LEU A 217 -13.63 -16.99 -46.15
C LEU A 217 -12.23 -17.58 -46.32
N THR A 218 -11.49 -17.14 -47.34
CA THR A 218 -10.09 -17.55 -47.54
C THR A 218 -9.20 -17.05 -46.40
N ALA A 219 -9.40 -15.81 -45.94
CA ALA A 219 -8.67 -15.25 -44.80
C ALA A 219 -8.93 -16.05 -43.51
N GLU A 220 -10.17 -16.49 -43.25
CA GLU A 220 -10.48 -17.38 -42.12
C GLU A 220 -9.73 -18.71 -42.19
N VAL A 221 -9.72 -19.37 -43.36
CA VAL A 221 -8.97 -20.62 -43.57
C VAL A 221 -7.49 -20.40 -43.29
N LEU A 222 -6.90 -19.35 -43.88
CA LEU A 222 -5.49 -19.01 -43.72
C LEU A 222 -5.12 -18.71 -42.27
N ALA A 223 -6.01 -18.01 -41.54
CA ALA A 223 -5.78 -17.68 -40.13
C ALA A 223 -5.73 -18.91 -39.22
N VAL A 224 -6.33 -20.04 -39.61
CA VAL A 224 -6.38 -21.26 -38.78
C VAL A 224 -5.24 -22.24 -39.10
N ILE A 225 -4.61 -22.12 -40.28
CA ILE A 225 -3.47 -22.98 -40.70
C ILE A 225 -2.36 -23.07 -39.63
N PRO A 226 -1.90 -21.98 -38.99
CA PRO A 226 -0.88 -22.07 -37.96
C PRO A 226 -1.29 -22.92 -36.74
N LEU A 227 -2.59 -22.99 -36.42
CA LEU A 227 -3.09 -23.86 -35.34
C LEU A 227 -2.97 -25.34 -35.73
N GLY A 228 -3.21 -25.64 -37.00
CA GLY A 228 -2.95 -26.97 -37.58
C GLY A 228 -1.47 -27.34 -37.52
N PHE A 229 -0.57 -26.39 -37.77
CA PHE A 229 0.88 -26.57 -37.59
C PHE A 229 1.23 -26.91 -36.14
N LEU A 230 0.74 -26.11 -35.18
CA LEU A 230 0.98 -26.34 -33.76
C LEU A 230 0.50 -27.74 -33.33
N TRP A 231 -0.72 -28.11 -33.73
CA TRP A 231 -1.30 -29.40 -33.40
C TRP A 231 -0.48 -30.58 -33.91
N ALA A 232 -0.05 -30.54 -35.18
CA ALA A 232 0.75 -31.61 -35.76
C ALA A 232 2.18 -31.64 -35.19
N ARG A 233 2.74 -30.48 -34.81
CA ARG A 233 4.09 -30.34 -34.24
C ARG A 233 4.21 -30.86 -32.82
N LEU A 234 3.19 -30.68 -31.98
CA LEU A 234 3.19 -31.15 -30.59
C LEU A 234 3.05 -32.68 -30.47
N ARG A 235 2.97 -33.41 -31.59
CA ARG A 235 2.74 -34.86 -31.65
C ARG A 235 3.92 -35.58 -32.32
N PRO A 236 4.19 -36.85 -31.95
CA PRO A 236 5.22 -37.64 -32.61
C PRO A 236 4.94 -37.80 -34.11
N GLU A 237 5.97 -37.70 -34.95
CA GLU A 237 5.82 -37.72 -36.43
C GLU A 237 5.11 -38.98 -36.96
N ARG A 238 5.21 -40.11 -36.26
CA ARG A 238 4.65 -41.41 -36.65
C ARG A 238 3.26 -41.72 -36.06
N GLU A 239 2.61 -40.79 -35.36
CA GLU A 239 1.29 -41.06 -34.76
C GLU A 239 0.22 -41.25 -35.87
N PRO A 240 -0.52 -42.37 -35.91
CA PRO A 240 -1.54 -42.60 -36.93
C PRO A 240 -2.80 -41.75 -36.67
N GLY A 241 -3.43 -41.26 -37.74
CA GLY A 241 -4.73 -40.58 -37.67
C GLY A 241 -4.72 -39.11 -37.23
N ILE A 242 -3.57 -38.42 -37.19
CA ILE A 242 -3.48 -36.99 -36.84
C ILE A 242 -4.38 -36.12 -37.72
N GLU A 243 -4.43 -36.39 -39.03
CA GLU A 243 -5.21 -35.65 -40.03
C GLU A 243 -6.72 -35.77 -39.79
N LEU A 244 -7.19 -36.95 -39.38
CA LEU A 244 -8.60 -37.16 -39.05
C LEU A 244 -8.95 -36.54 -37.68
N ARG A 245 -8.00 -36.53 -36.74
CA ARG A 245 -8.17 -35.88 -35.44
C ARG A 245 -8.14 -34.35 -35.56
N SER A 246 -7.36 -33.78 -36.48
CA SER A 246 -7.34 -32.31 -36.70
C SER A 246 -8.68 -31.81 -37.22
N ILE A 247 -9.43 -32.62 -37.97
CA ILE A 247 -10.82 -32.31 -38.35
C ILE A 247 -11.72 -32.20 -37.11
N ARG A 248 -11.62 -33.13 -36.15
CA ARG A 248 -12.41 -33.10 -34.92
C ARG A 248 -12.05 -31.90 -34.03
N ILE A 249 -10.76 -31.58 -33.91
CA ILE A 249 -10.30 -30.41 -33.16
C ILE A 249 -10.76 -29.12 -33.86
N GLY A 250 -10.65 -29.05 -35.18
CA GLY A 250 -11.15 -27.91 -35.96
C GLY A 250 -12.66 -27.73 -35.82
N LEU A 251 -13.43 -28.83 -35.77
CA LEU A 251 -14.87 -28.80 -35.55
C LEU A 251 -15.20 -28.28 -34.15
N GLY A 252 -14.53 -28.81 -33.12
CA GLY A 252 -14.71 -28.36 -31.73
C GLY A 252 -14.34 -26.89 -31.55
N LEU A 253 -13.21 -26.46 -32.13
CA LEU A 253 -12.77 -25.06 -32.11
C LEU A 253 -13.78 -24.15 -32.83
N GLY A 254 -14.22 -24.54 -34.03
CA GLY A 254 -15.20 -23.79 -34.81
C GLY A 254 -16.52 -23.64 -34.06
N LEU A 255 -17.11 -24.74 -33.59
CA LEU A 255 -18.35 -24.69 -32.81
C LEU A 255 -18.24 -23.83 -31.55
N SER A 256 -17.12 -23.94 -30.83
CA SER A 256 -16.91 -23.15 -29.61
C SER A 256 -16.84 -21.66 -29.91
N ILE A 257 -16.11 -21.26 -30.96
CA ILE A 257 -15.98 -19.86 -31.34
C ILE A 257 -17.33 -19.32 -31.84
N GLU A 258 -18.05 -20.05 -32.69
CA GLU A 258 -19.35 -19.60 -33.19
C GLU A 258 -20.39 -19.45 -32.07
N ILE A 259 -20.42 -20.38 -31.11
CA ILE A 259 -21.30 -20.26 -29.93
C ILE A 259 -20.96 -19.01 -29.13
N ILE A 260 -19.67 -18.75 -28.87
CA ILE A 260 -19.25 -17.55 -28.14
C ILE A 260 -19.61 -16.29 -28.93
N GLN A 261 -19.34 -16.25 -30.25
CA GLN A 261 -19.63 -15.11 -31.11
C GLN A 261 -21.13 -14.81 -31.23
N PHE A 262 -21.99 -15.82 -31.13
CA PHE A 262 -23.44 -15.61 -31.07
C PHE A 262 -23.86 -14.82 -29.82
N PHE A 263 -23.19 -15.01 -28.69
CA PHE A 263 -23.45 -14.30 -27.43
C PHE A 263 -22.67 -12.97 -27.30
N LEU A 264 -21.89 -12.59 -28.30
CA LEU A 264 -21.30 -11.26 -28.42
C LEU A 264 -22.24 -10.35 -29.21
N PHE A 265 -22.48 -9.14 -28.71
CA PHE A 265 -23.43 -8.21 -29.34
C PHE A 265 -23.00 -7.89 -30.79
N SER A 266 -21.74 -7.55 -31.01
CA SER A 266 -21.13 -7.27 -32.33
C SER A 266 -20.57 -8.50 -33.07
N GLY A 267 -20.60 -9.70 -32.47
CA GLY A 267 -20.02 -10.91 -33.06
C GLY A 267 -20.82 -11.41 -34.27
N ILE A 268 -20.15 -11.92 -35.31
CA ILE A 268 -20.81 -12.59 -36.44
C ILE A 268 -20.76 -14.09 -36.22
N SER A 269 -21.91 -14.77 -36.24
CA SER A 269 -22.00 -16.22 -36.03
C SER A 269 -22.61 -16.94 -37.24
N GLN A 270 -21.85 -17.79 -37.93
CA GLN A 270 -22.31 -18.53 -39.10
C GLN A 270 -21.73 -19.95 -39.22
N GLY A 271 -22.57 -20.90 -39.67
CA GLY A 271 -22.16 -22.30 -39.82
C GLY A 271 -21.01 -22.52 -40.82
N LEU A 272 -20.90 -21.69 -41.86
CA LEU A 272 -19.81 -21.79 -42.84
C LEU A 272 -18.43 -21.53 -42.21
N SER A 273 -18.35 -20.68 -41.19
CA SER A 273 -17.10 -20.38 -40.49
C SER A 273 -16.62 -21.58 -39.64
N VAL A 274 -17.49 -22.52 -39.26
CA VAL A 274 -17.06 -23.81 -38.69
C VAL A 274 -16.30 -24.63 -39.72
N LEU A 275 -16.81 -24.67 -40.96
CA LEU A 275 -16.20 -25.43 -42.06
C LEU A 275 -14.86 -24.83 -42.50
N THR A 276 -14.75 -23.50 -42.59
CA THR A 276 -13.48 -22.82 -42.92
C THR A 276 -12.41 -23.11 -41.87
N ARG A 277 -12.75 -23.08 -40.56
CA ARG A 277 -11.80 -23.42 -39.48
C ARG A 277 -11.41 -24.90 -39.49
N VAL A 278 -12.34 -25.83 -39.76
CA VAL A 278 -12.02 -27.25 -39.98
C VAL A 278 -11.03 -27.42 -41.13
N LEU A 279 -11.29 -26.74 -42.25
CA LEU A 279 -10.45 -26.81 -43.44
C LEU A 279 -9.05 -26.25 -43.18
N GLY A 280 -8.93 -25.09 -42.53
CA GLY A 280 -7.64 -24.50 -42.17
C GLY A 280 -6.84 -25.38 -41.21
N MET A 281 -7.50 -25.96 -40.21
CA MET A 281 -6.87 -26.90 -39.26
C MET A 281 -6.34 -28.16 -39.94
N TYR A 282 -7.11 -28.71 -40.89
CA TYR A 282 -6.72 -29.86 -41.69
C TYR A 282 -5.54 -29.54 -42.62
N ILE A 283 -5.63 -28.44 -43.38
CA ILE A 283 -4.57 -28.00 -44.30
C ILE A 283 -3.26 -27.78 -43.53
N GLY A 284 -3.31 -27.12 -42.37
CA GLY A 284 -2.14 -26.92 -41.52
C GLY A 284 -1.53 -28.23 -41.07
N ALA A 285 -2.32 -29.15 -40.51
CA ALA A 285 -1.80 -30.43 -40.04
C ALA A 285 -1.15 -31.26 -41.18
N VAL A 286 -1.77 -31.30 -42.35
CA VAL A 286 -1.23 -32.00 -43.54
C VAL A 286 0.05 -31.35 -44.04
N ALA A 287 0.07 -30.02 -44.17
CA ALA A 287 1.24 -29.29 -44.66
C ALA A 287 2.44 -29.43 -43.70
N TRP A 288 2.22 -29.47 -42.38
CA TRP A 288 3.28 -29.76 -41.41
C TRP A 288 3.85 -31.17 -41.54
N ARG A 289 3.01 -32.21 -41.69
CA ARG A 289 3.50 -33.59 -41.87
C ARG A 289 4.23 -33.80 -43.19
N ARG A 290 3.84 -33.05 -44.22
CA ARG A 290 4.49 -33.09 -45.54
C ARG A 290 5.64 -32.08 -45.67
N LYS A 291 6.05 -31.40 -44.60
CA LYS A 291 7.12 -30.38 -44.61
C LYS A 291 8.42 -30.89 -45.24
N ALA A 292 8.80 -32.15 -45.00
CA ALA A 292 10.00 -32.78 -45.56
C ALA A 292 9.92 -33.00 -47.09
N ARG A 293 8.71 -33.08 -47.66
CA ARG A 293 8.46 -33.23 -49.11
C ARG A 293 8.24 -31.89 -49.82
N ILE A 294 7.98 -30.80 -49.09
CA ILE A 294 7.81 -29.47 -49.65
C ILE A 294 9.19 -28.81 -49.70
N ASP A 295 9.78 -28.74 -50.88
CA ASP A 295 11.05 -28.05 -51.12
C ASP A 295 10.80 -26.54 -51.25
N VAL A 296 11.02 -25.82 -50.15
CA VAL A 296 10.81 -24.37 -50.04
C VAL A 296 11.79 -23.60 -50.95
N ASP A 297 12.97 -24.16 -51.23
CA ASP A 297 13.93 -23.58 -52.16
C ASP A 297 13.50 -23.75 -53.62
N ARG A 298 12.86 -24.88 -53.94
CA ARG A 298 12.22 -25.08 -55.25
C ARG A 298 11.02 -24.16 -55.45
N LEU A 299 10.20 -23.96 -54.42
CA LEU A 299 9.05 -23.04 -54.46
C LEU A 299 9.50 -21.58 -54.58
N SER A 300 10.43 -21.12 -53.74
CA SER A 300 11.00 -19.77 -53.83
C SER A 300 11.73 -19.56 -55.16
N GLY A 301 12.41 -20.57 -55.68
CA GLY A 301 13.01 -20.57 -57.02
C GLY A 301 11.99 -20.53 -58.17
N TRP A 302 10.79 -21.11 -58.01
CA TRP A 302 9.69 -20.99 -58.96
C TRP A 302 9.04 -19.61 -58.93
N ILE A 303 8.75 -19.08 -57.74
CA ILE A 303 8.21 -17.73 -57.53
C ILE A 303 9.19 -16.70 -58.10
N ARG A 304 10.49 -16.84 -57.82
CA ARG A 304 11.54 -15.96 -58.34
C ARG A 304 11.60 -15.95 -59.87
N ARG A 305 11.42 -17.10 -60.52
CA ARG A 305 11.38 -17.19 -61.99
C ARG A 305 10.15 -16.52 -62.61
N HIS A 306 9.04 -16.47 -61.89
CA HIS A 306 7.78 -15.86 -62.35
C HIS A 306 7.43 -14.58 -61.57
N ILE A 307 8.42 -13.92 -60.97
CA ILE A 307 8.19 -12.87 -59.96
C ILE A 307 7.39 -11.69 -60.53
N HIS A 308 7.58 -11.36 -61.80
CA HIS A 308 6.82 -10.30 -62.48
C HIS A 308 5.34 -10.68 -62.66
N LEU A 309 5.04 -11.92 -63.03
CA LEU A 309 3.67 -12.39 -63.20
C LEU A 309 2.94 -12.50 -61.85
N VAL A 310 3.62 -13.00 -60.83
CA VAL A 310 3.10 -13.04 -59.45
C VAL A 310 2.89 -11.63 -58.91
N ALA A 311 3.82 -10.71 -59.14
CA ALA A 311 3.69 -9.31 -58.74
C ALA A 311 2.54 -8.60 -59.46
N CYS A 312 2.36 -8.80 -60.77
CA CYS A 312 1.22 -8.25 -61.51
C CYS A 312 -0.12 -8.79 -61.00
N ALA A 313 -0.22 -10.10 -60.75
CA ALA A 313 -1.43 -10.71 -60.19
C ALA A 313 -1.73 -10.18 -58.78
N TYR A 314 -0.70 -10.02 -57.94
CA TYR A 314 -0.82 -9.43 -56.62
C TYR A 314 -1.27 -7.95 -56.68
N LEU A 315 -0.63 -7.13 -57.52
CA LEU A 315 -0.99 -5.71 -57.68
C LEU A 315 -2.43 -5.54 -58.18
N PHE A 316 -2.85 -6.37 -59.12
CA PHE A 316 -4.24 -6.41 -59.58
C PHE A 316 -5.20 -6.78 -58.44
N GLY A 317 -4.86 -7.81 -57.65
CA GLY A 317 -5.64 -8.19 -56.47
C GLY A 317 -5.69 -7.11 -55.39
N LEU A 318 -4.59 -6.38 -55.17
CA LEU A 318 -4.52 -5.27 -54.22
C LEU A 318 -5.44 -4.12 -54.64
N VAL A 319 -5.37 -3.72 -55.91
CA VAL A 319 -6.21 -2.67 -56.49
C VAL A 319 -7.71 -3.03 -56.40
N LEU A 320 -8.06 -4.28 -56.67
CA LEU A 320 -9.43 -4.80 -56.49
C LEU A 320 -9.87 -4.73 -55.02
N ALA A 321 -9.04 -5.20 -54.10
CA ALA A 321 -9.34 -5.20 -52.67
C ALA A 321 -9.50 -3.78 -52.09
N CYS A 322 -8.81 -2.80 -52.66
CA CYS A 322 -8.90 -1.39 -52.29
C CYS A 322 -10.07 -0.64 -52.96
N GLY A 323 -10.93 -1.32 -53.72
CA GLY A 323 -12.19 -0.77 -54.21
C GLY A 323 -12.12 0.08 -55.47
N TRP A 324 -11.02 0.03 -56.24
CA TRP A 324 -10.86 0.85 -57.45
C TRP A 324 -11.93 0.63 -58.54
N LEU A 325 -12.55 -0.56 -58.59
CA LEU A 325 -13.63 -0.88 -59.53
C LEU A 325 -15.03 -0.73 -58.92
N ASP A 326 -15.12 -0.66 -57.60
CA ASP A 326 -16.40 -0.57 -56.87
C ASP A 326 -16.84 0.89 -56.67
N HIS A 327 -15.90 1.85 -56.79
CA HIS A 327 -16.13 3.28 -56.56
C HIS A 327 -15.88 4.11 -57.83
N ARG A 328 -16.61 5.24 -57.95
CA ARG A 328 -16.45 6.17 -59.07
C ARG A 328 -15.26 7.10 -58.85
N TRP A 329 -14.51 7.35 -59.94
CA TRP A 329 -13.41 8.31 -59.94
C TRP A 329 -13.94 9.75 -60.08
N THR A 330 -13.40 10.65 -59.27
CA THR A 330 -13.82 12.05 -59.12
C THR A 330 -12.80 13.03 -59.70
N ASN A 331 -13.14 14.31 -59.73
CA ASN A 331 -12.32 15.38 -60.31
C ASN A 331 -11.26 15.93 -59.32
N LEU A 332 -10.29 16.68 -59.84
CA LEU A 332 -9.18 17.24 -59.06
C LEU A 332 -9.64 18.19 -57.94
N GLU A 333 -10.72 18.94 -58.14
CA GLU A 333 -11.27 19.85 -57.14
C GLU A 333 -11.75 19.11 -55.89
N THR A 334 -12.47 17.98 -56.08
CA THR A 334 -12.89 17.12 -54.98
C THR A 334 -11.68 16.53 -54.24
N ALA A 335 -10.65 16.09 -54.99
CA ALA A 335 -9.43 15.54 -54.42
C ALA A 335 -8.66 16.56 -53.55
N ILE A 336 -8.57 17.84 -53.98
CA ILE A 336 -7.94 18.91 -53.19
C ILE A 336 -8.71 19.16 -51.89
N ARG A 337 -10.05 19.15 -51.94
CA ARG A 337 -10.88 19.30 -50.74
C ARG A 337 -10.63 18.16 -49.75
N VAL A 338 -10.72 16.90 -50.20
CA VAL A 338 -10.46 15.72 -49.35
C VAL A 338 -9.04 15.75 -48.78
N PHE A 339 -8.05 16.18 -49.56
CA PHE A 339 -6.68 16.35 -49.09
C PHE A 339 -6.57 17.39 -47.97
N SER A 340 -7.25 18.53 -48.08
CA SER A 340 -7.24 19.59 -47.05
C SER A 340 -7.89 19.17 -45.73
N GLU A 341 -8.83 18.23 -45.79
CA GLU A 341 -9.50 17.64 -44.62
C GLU A 341 -8.74 16.42 -44.05
N THR A 342 -7.72 15.93 -44.76
CA THR A 342 -6.96 14.74 -44.35
C THR A 342 -6.08 15.05 -43.13
N ARG A 343 -6.18 14.20 -42.10
CA ARG A 343 -5.38 14.28 -40.88
C ARG A 343 -4.23 13.29 -40.96
N PHE A 344 -3.02 13.81 -40.84
CA PHE A 344 -1.78 13.02 -40.99
C PHE A 344 -1.30 12.36 -39.70
N LEU A 345 -2.00 12.57 -38.59
CA LEU A 345 -1.63 12.00 -37.30
C LEU A 345 -1.84 10.46 -37.32
N PRO A 346 -0.83 9.64 -37.01
CA PRO A 346 -0.97 8.19 -37.00
C PRO A 346 -2.09 7.74 -36.07
N PHE A 347 -2.91 6.79 -36.54
CA PHE A 347 -4.08 6.23 -35.84
C PHE A 347 -5.22 7.22 -35.56
N TYR A 348 -5.19 8.44 -36.13
CA TYR A 348 -6.29 9.41 -35.98
C TYR A 348 -7.64 8.83 -36.39
N TYR A 349 -7.70 8.19 -37.56
CA TYR A 349 -8.96 7.62 -38.06
C TYR A 349 -9.39 6.36 -37.31
N HIS A 350 -8.44 5.63 -36.72
CA HIS A 350 -8.76 4.44 -35.91
C HIS A 350 -9.44 4.84 -34.59
N TYR A 351 -9.18 6.04 -34.06
CA TYR A 351 -9.84 6.58 -32.87
C TYR A 351 -11.32 6.95 -33.10
N TYR A 352 -11.67 7.45 -34.29
CA TYR A 352 -13.06 7.83 -34.61
C TYR A 352 -13.91 6.68 -35.18
N THR A 353 -13.47 5.44 -34.98
CA THR A 353 -14.17 4.22 -35.41
C THR A 353 -14.31 3.28 -34.22
N THR A 354 -15.22 2.31 -34.30
CA THR A 354 -15.33 1.27 -33.27
C THR A 354 -14.04 0.45 -33.19
N GLU A 355 -13.74 -0.06 -31.99
CA GLU A 355 -12.51 -0.81 -31.69
C GLU A 355 -12.39 -2.04 -32.60
N GLN A 356 -13.51 -2.71 -32.84
CA GLN A 356 -13.59 -3.87 -33.74
C GLN A 356 -13.27 -3.47 -35.20
N ALA A 357 -13.82 -2.36 -35.70
CA ALA A 357 -13.55 -1.88 -37.05
C ALA A 357 -12.09 -1.45 -37.22
N ALA A 358 -11.53 -0.74 -36.24
CA ALA A 358 -10.12 -0.35 -36.21
C ALA A 358 -9.19 -1.58 -36.26
N LEU A 359 -9.48 -2.61 -35.46
CA LEU A 359 -8.68 -3.84 -35.42
C LEU A 359 -8.79 -4.65 -36.73
N LEU A 360 -10.00 -4.76 -37.30
CA LEU A 360 -10.21 -5.43 -38.58
C LEU A 360 -9.52 -4.70 -39.73
N SER A 361 -9.56 -3.36 -39.73
CA SER A 361 -8.83 -2.53 -40.69
C SER A 361 -7.33 -2.79 -40.62
N LEU A 362 -6.75 -2.74 -39.40
CA LEU A 362 -5.34 -3.01 -39.18
C LEU A 362 -4.94 -4.41 -39.64
N ALA A 363 -5.73 -5.44 -39.32
CA ALA A 363 -5.48 -6.82 -39.74
C ALA A 363 -5.58 -6.98 -41.26
N ALA A 364 -6.58 -6.37 -41.90
CA ALA A 364 -6.76 -6.40 -43.35
C ALA A 364 -5.58 -5.75 -44.07
N VAL A 365 -5.15 -4.56 -43.64
CA VAL A 365 -3.99 -3.86 -44.21
C VAL A 365 -2.73 -4.67 -44.00
N ALA A 366 -2.50 -5.21 -42.80
CA ALA A 366 -1.36 -6.08 -42.55
C ALA A 366 -1.34 -7.29 -43.52
N LEU A 367 -2.48 -7.97 -43.69
CA LEU A 367 -2.59 -9.12 -44.59
C LEU A 367 -2.39 -8.74 -46.06
N MET A 368 -2.91 -7.60 -46.51
CA MET A 368 -2.78 -7.12 -47.88
C MET A 368 -1.32 -6.85 -48.28
N TYR A 369 -0.50 -6.37 -47.35
CA TYR A 369 0.90 -5.99 -47.64
C TYR A 369 1.95 -7.03 -47.20
N ALA A 370 1.58 -8.03 -46.39
CA ALA A 370 2.47 -9.14 -46.03
C ALA A 370 3.12 -9.87 -47.24
N PRO A 371 2.40 -10.10 -48.38
CA PRO A 371 2.99 -10.73 -49.57
C PRO A 371 4.22 -10.00 -50.13
N VAL A 372 4.31 -8.68 -49.96
CA VAL A 372 5.49 -7.89 -50.39
C VAL A 372 6.75 -8.38 -49.66
N GLY A 373 6.62 -8.70 -48.37
CA GLY A 373 7.70 -9.30 -47.57
C GLY A 373 8.13 -10.68 -48.05
N VAL A 374 7.16 -11.53 -48.38
CA VAL A 374 7.43 -12.89 -48.90
C VAL A 374 8.13 -12.83 -50.27
N LEU A 375 7.68 -11.94 -51.15
CA LEU A 375 8.29 -11.73 -52.47
C LEU A 375 9.73 -11.17 -52.35
N ALA A 376 9.95 -10.22 -51.43
CA ALA A 376 11.27 -9.69 -51.14
C ALA A 376 12.21 -10.81 -50.66
N TRP A 377 11.76 -11.65 -49.72
CA TRP A 377 12.52 -12.81 -49.25
C TRP A 377 12.84 -13.81 -50.38
N CYS A 378 11.87 -14.18 -51.22
CA CYS A 378 12.08 -15.09 -52.36
C CYS A 378 13.10 -14.56 -53.37
N SER A 379 13.25 -13.24 -53.49
CA SER A 379 14.21 -12.61 -54.41
C SER A 379 15.67 -12.83 -54.00
N ARG A 380 15.94 -13.13 -52.70
CA ARG A 380 17.26 -13.23 -52.05
C ARG A 380 18.21 -12.03 -52.23
N LYS A 381 17.79 -10.96 -52.92
CA LYS A 381 18.60 -9.77 -53.22
C LYS A 381 18.23 -8.54 -52.38
N THR A 382 17.11 -8.60 -51.66
CA THR A 382 16.53 -7.45 -50.97
C THR A 382 16.44 -7.69 -49.48
N SER A 383 16.82 -6.70 -48.67
CA SER A 383 16.72 -6.76 -47.20
C SER A 383 15.27 -6.59 -46.73
N ALA A 384 14.96 -7.01 -45.50
CA ALA A 384 13.66 -6.75 -44.86
C ALA A 384 13.33 -5.24 -44.81
N THR A 385 14.35 -4.37 -44.69
CA THR A 385 14.18 -2.92 -44.76
C THR A 385 13.72 -2.46 -46.14
N TRP A 386 14.17 -3.11 -47.21
CA TRP A 386 13.68 -2.85 -48.56
C TRP A 386 12.21 -3.25 -48.70
N ALA A 387 11.80 -4.38 -48.12
CA ALA A 387 10.40 -4.79 -48.09
C ALA A 387 9.51 -3.75 -47.39
N PHE A 388 9.97 -3.17 -46.27
CA PHE A 388 9.30 -2.08 -45.58
C PHE A 388 9.06 -0.88 -46.51
N LEU A 389 10.13 -0.39 -47.16
CA LEU A 389 10.06 0.80 -48.01
C LEU A 389 9.16 0.59 -49.22
N VAL A 390 9.26 -0.57 -49.88
CA VAL A 390 8.42 -0.89 -51.03
C VAL A 390 6.94 -0.99 -50.65
N ALA A 391 6.62 -1.65 -49.53
CA ALA A 391 5.24 -1.74 -49.05
C ALA A 391 4.69 -0.37 -48.62
N ALA A 392 5.48 0.46 -47.94
CA ALA A 392 5.09 1.81 -47.56
C ALA A 392 4.84 2.72 -48.77
N LEU A 393 5.69 2.63 -49.81
CA LEU A 393 5.50 3.36 -51.08
C LEU A 393 4.29 2.87 -51.86
N LEU A 394 4.05 1.55 -51.88
CA LEU A 394 2.88 0.98 -52.52
C LEU A 394 1.59 1.41 -51.79
N ALA A 395 1.61 1.37 -50.45
CA ALA A 395 0.52 1.88 -49.63
C ALA A 395 0.31 3.38 -49.83
N PHE A 396 1.37 4.19 -49.94
CA PHE A 396 1.24 5.59 -50.29
C PHE A 396 0.52 5.80 -51.63
N GLY A 397 0.87 5.04 -52.67
CA GLY A 397 0.18 5.10 -53.96
C GLY A 397 -1.31 4.73 -53.87
N ILE A 398 -1.63 3.68 -53.10
CA ILE A 398 -3.02 3.26 -52.87
C ILE A 398 -3.78 4.31 -52.03
N GLU A 399 -3.23 4.81 -50.93
CA GLU A 399 -3.88 5.83 -50.10
C GLU A 399 -4.05 7.16 -50.85
N ALA A 400 -3.06 7.57 -51.65
CA ALA A 400 -3.17 8.75 -52.51
C ALA A 400 -4.27 8.58 -53.57
N SER A 401 -4.48 7.37 -54.09
CA SER A 401 -5.56 7.12 -55.05
C SER A 401 -6.96 7.32 -54.45
N LYS A 402 -7.13 7.12 -53.13
CA LYS A 402 -8.41 7.35 -52.45
C LYS A 402 -8.86 8.80 -52.44
N LEU A 403 -7.95 9.77 -52.64
CA LEU A 403 -8.32 11.18 -52.86
C LEU A 403 -9.25 11.36 -54.07
N PHE A 404 -9.18 10.45 -55.03
CA PHE A 404 -9.95 10.51 -56.27
C PHE A 404 -11.14 9.53 -56.28
N LEU A 405 -11.35 8.72 -55.24
CA LEU A 405 -12.41 7.70 -55.20
C LEU A 405 -13.57 8.16 -54.31
N GLU A 406 -14.78 8.19 -54.88
CA GLU A 406 -15.98 8.64 -54.19
C GLU A 406 -16.30 7.78 -52.96
N GLY A 407 -16.46 8.42 -51.79
CA GLY A 407 -16.82 7.76 -50.54
C GLY A 407 -15.65 7.10 -49.78
N LEU A 408 -14.41 7.27 -50.23
CA LEU A 408 -13.21 6.78 -49.53
C LEU A 408 -12.36 7.95 -49.00
N HIS A 409 -11.66 7.70 -47.89
CA HIS A 409 -10.71 8.65 -47.29
C HIS A 409 -9.31 8.01 -47.18
N PRO A 410 -8.22 8.77 -47.46
CA PRO A 410 -6.87 8.30 -47.21
C PRO A 410 -6.59 8.13 -45.71
N ASP A 411 -5.97 7.02 -45.32
CA ASP A 411 -5.44 6.81 -43.96
C ASP A 411 -3.91 6.68 -43.99
N PRO A 412 -3.17 7.73 -43.58
CA PRO A 412 -1.71 7.70 -43.51
C PRO A 412 -1.14 6.59 -42.61
N SER A 413 -1.91 6.09 -41.65
CA SER A 413 -1.52 4.98 -40.76
C SER A 413 -1.23 3.71 -41.55
N ASN A 414 -1.90 3.51 -42.68
CA ASN A 414 -1.75 2.32 -43.52
C ASN A 414 -0.36 2.21 -44.12
N MET A 415 0.36 3.32 -44.33
CA MET A 415 1.75 3.28 -44.79
C MET A 415 2.68 2.62 -43.77
N LEU A 416 2.49 2.93 -42.49
CA LEU A 416 3.26 2.36 -41.38
C LEU A 416 2.89 0.87 -41.19
N ILE A 417 1.59 0.55 -41.18
CA ILE A 417 1.10 -0.82 -41.02
C ILE A 417 1.59 -1.71 -42.17
N ALA A 418 1.51 -1.21 -43.42
CA ALA A 418 1.98 -1.93 -44.61
C ALA A 418 3.48 -2.22 -44.55
N GLY A 419 4.29 -1.20 -44.24
CA GLY A 419 5.73 -1.34 -44.10
C GLY A 419 6.13 -2.36 -43.02
N LEU A 420 5.54 -2.23 -41.81
CA LEU A 420 5.82 -3.15 -40.69
C LEU A 420 5.38 -4.58 -40.99
N SER A 421 4.24 -4.75 -41.67
CA SER A 421 3.75 -6.08 -42.06
C SER A 421 4.71 -6.76 -43.05
N ALA A 422 5.12 -6.06 -44.11
CA ALA A 422 6.04 -6.61 -45.10
C ALA A 422 7.42 -6.92 -44.49
N TRP A 423 7.93 -6.05 -43.61
CA TRP A 423 9.16 -6.31 -42.87
C TRP A 423 9.06 -7.58 -42.00
N SER A 424 7.96 -7.71 -41.25
CA SER A 424 7.73 -8.85 -40.35
C SER A 424 7.58 -10.16 -41.13
N ALA A 425 6.85 -10.14 -42.24
CA ALA A 425 6.68 -11.31 -43.12
C ALA A 425 8.01 -11.79 -43.71
N SER A 426 8.88 -10.85 -44.15
CA SER A 426 10.23 -11.18 -44.64
C SER A 426 11.09 -11.84 -43.55
N ARG A 427 11.06 -11.31 -42.32
CA ARG A 427 11.82 -11.85 -41.18
C ARG A 427 11.33 -13.23 -40.74
N LEU A 428 10.01 -13.43 -40.70
CA LEU A 428 9.44 -14.74 -40.40
C LEU A 428 9.84 -15.77 -41.45
N ALA A 429 9.81 -15.40 -42.74
CA ALA A 429 10.24 -16.30 -43.83
C ALA A 429 11.73 -16.69 -43.71
N GLU A 430 12.61 -15.77 -43.33
CA GLU A 430 14.02 -16.07 -43.02
C GLU A 430 14.15 -17.11 -41.89
N VAL A 431 13.42 -16.93 -40.79
CA VAL A 431 13.42 -17.86 -39.63
C VAL A 431 12.96 -19.26 -40.02
N PHE A 432 11.88 -19.38 -40.81
CA PHE A 432 11.37 -20.67 -41.29
C PHE A 432 12.33 -21.39 -42.24
N SER A 433 13.16 -20.66 -43.00
CA SER A 433 14.17 -21.28 -43.86
C SER A 433 15.39 -21.78 -43.08
N ALA A 434 15.82 -21.05 -42.06
CA ALA A 434 17.00 -21.39 -41.25
C ALA A 434 16.79 -22.64 -40.36
N THR A 435 15.55 -22.90 -39.88
CA THR A 435 15.22 -24.10 -39.09
C THR A 435 15.53 -25.43 -39.80
N ARG A 436 15.58 -25.44 -41.13
CA ARG A 436 15.77 -26.66 -41.94
C ARG A 436 17.24 -27.08 -42.05
N GLU A 437 18.15 -26.12 -42.12
CA GLU A 437 19.60 -26.40 -42.21
C GLU A 437 20.15 -27.00 -40.90
N GLU A 438 19.59 -26.64 -39.75
CA GLU A 438 19.96 -27.22 -38.44
C GLU A 438 19.42 -28.66 -38.25
N ASP A 439 18.20 -28.97 -38.72
CA ASP A 439 17.62 -30.33 -38.64
C ASP A 439 18.39 -31.33 -39.53
N ASP A 440 18.85 -30.91 -40.72
CA ASP A 440 19.69 -31.74 -41.61
C ASP A 440 21.10 -31.96 -41.04
N ALA A 441 21.64 -31.00 -40.26
CA ALA A 441 22.95 -31.12 -39.61
C ALA A 441 22.91 -31.93 -38.30
N ALA A 442 21.81 -31.89 -37.55
CA ALA A 442 21.63 -32.60 -36.29
C ALA A 442 21.38 -34.12 -36.48
N GLY A 443 20.90 -34.54 -37.64
CA GLY A 443 20.71 -35.97 -37.98
C GLY A 443 21.99 -36.79 -38.16
N LEU A 444 23.16 -36.14 -38.21
CA LEU A 444 24.46 -36.77 -38.52
C LEU A 444 25.32 -37.11 -37.29
N VAL A 445 24.89 -36.79 -36.06
CA VAL A 445 25.69 -37.02 -34.85
C VAL A 445 24.88 -37.76 -33.78
N ALA A 446 25.04 -39.09 -33.72
CA ALA A 446 24.58 -39.93 -32.62
C ALA A 446 25.67 -40.09 -31.53
N PRO A 447 25.32 -40.30 -30.25
CA PRO A 447 26.27 -40.21 -29.14
C PRO A 447 26.88 -41.57 -28.76
N LEU A 448 28.22 -41.61 -28.66
CA LEU A 448 28.98 -42.68 -28.01
C LEU A 448 29.03 -42.44 -26.49
N GLY A 449 28.80 -43.51 -25.73
CA GLY A 449 28.56 -43.48 -24.30
C GLY A 449 29.77 -43.71 -23.39
N MET A 450 29.44 -43.61 -22.10
CA MET A 450 30.03 -44.14 -20.85
C MET A 450 31.53 -43.97 -20.52
N GLY A 451 31.78 -43.60 -19.26
CA GLY A 451 33.04 -43.84 -18.55
C GLY A 451 33.07 -43.19 -17.16
N GLU A 452 32.78 -43.99 -16.13
CA GLU A 452 33.01 -43.70 -14.71
C GLU A 452 34.49 -43.44 -14.40
N THR A 453 34.83 -42.61 -13.38
CA THR A 453 35.41 -43.06 -12.09
C THR A 453 36.09 -41.94 -11.25
N LEU A 454 35.91 -42.09 -9.93
CA LEU A 454 36.83 -41.81 -8.80
C LEU A 454 36.97 -40.42 -8.15
N GLN A 455 36.35 -40.34 -6.95
CA GLN A 455 36.94 -40.06 -5.63
C GLN A 455 37.97 -38.93 -5.45
N GLY A 456 37.71 -38.04 -4.48
CA GLY A 456 38.78 -37.43 -3.69
C GLY A 456 38.43 -36.19 -2.86
N SER A 457 38.22 -36.41 -1.56
CA SER A 457 38.64 -35.54 -0.44
C SER A 457 37.66 -34.52 0.17
N ARG A 458 37.18 -34.92 1.36
CA ARG A 458 36.76 -34.08 2.49
C ARG A 458 37.82 -33.03 2.86
N ARG A 459 37.38 -31.83 3.22
CA ARG A 459 37.97 -31.06 4.34
C ARG A 459 36.96 -30.06 4.91
N GLU A 460 36.26 -30.51 5.95
CA GLU A 460 35.71 -29.63 6.98
C GLU A 460 36.77 -29.43 8.09
N ALA A 461 36.62 -28.29 8.77
CA ALA A 461 37.16 -27.91 10.07
C ALA A 461 38.64 -27.45 10.14
N SER A 462 38.82 -26.13 10.31
CA SER A 462 39.35 -25.53 11.56
C SER A 462 39.82 -24.09 11.31
N VAL A 463 39.06 -23.11 11.79
CA VAL A 463 39.67 -21.83 12.23
C VAL A 463 39.11 -21.57 13.62
N LEU A 464 39.80 -22.15 14.60
CA LEU A 464 39.68 -21.85 16.01
C LEU A 464 40.25 -20.44 16.27
N SER A 465 39.42 -19.62 16.91
CA SER A 465 39.75 -18.76 18.06
C SER A 465 41.21 -18.29 18.25
N SER A 466 41.40 -16.97 18.14
CA SER A 466 42.43 -16.24 18.88
C SER A 466 41.77 -15.10 19.67
N ASP A 467 41.30 -15.40 20.89
CA ASP A 467 41.01 -14.37 21.90
C ASP A 467 42.10 -14.50 22.98
N ALA A 468 42.96 -13.48 23.06
CA ALA A 468 43.94 -13.33 24.13
C ALA A 468 43.25 -12.82 25.41
N PRO A 469 43.68 -13.25 26.61
CA PRO A 469 43.09 -12.82 27.86
C PRO A 469 43.70 -11.46 28.30
N GLY A 470 42.91 -10.38 28.18
CA GLY A 470 43.25 -9.05 28.69
C GLY A 470 42.27 -8.58 29.76
N ASP A 471 42.79 -8.44 30.99
CA ASP A 471 42.30 -7.70 32.16
C ASP A 471 40.79 -7.66 32.49
N SER A 472 40.41 -8.42 33.53
CA SER A 472 39.05 -8.63 34.00
C SER A 472 38.81 -8.12 35.42
N ARG A 473 39.21 -6.89 35.77
CA ARG A 473 39.03 -6.40 37.17
C ARG A 473 38.35 -5.05 37.46
N PRO A 474 37.90 -4.19 36.53
CA PRO A 474 37.09 -3.01 36.91
C PRO A 474 35.58 -3.09 36.60
N VAL A 475 35.09 -4.10 35.86
CA VAL A 475 33.69 -4.13 35.37
C VAL A 475 32.69 -4.69 36.40
N VAL A 476 33.14 -5.52 37.35
CA VAL A 476 32.23 -6.19 38.30
C VAL A 476 31.80 -5.25 39.44
N SER A 477 32.69 -4.40 39.95
CA SER A 477 32.39 -3.46 41.03
C SER A 477 31.43 -2.34 40.60
N VAL A 478 31.64 -1.77 39.40
CA VAL A 478 30.74 -0.76 38.81
C VAL A 478 29.36 -1.36 38.51
N GLY A 479 29.30 -2.62 38.08
CA GLY A 479 28.03 -3.32 37.87
C GLY A 479 27.21 -3.47 39.15
N ILE A 480 27.83 -3.95 40.24
CA ILE A 480 27.13 -4.17 41.52
C ILE A 480 26.64 -2.84 42.10
N ALA A 481 27.45 -1.78 42.05
CA ALA A 481 27.03 -0.45 42.49
C ALA A 481 25.83 0.07 41.68
N ALA A 482 25.83 -0.14 40.35
CA ALA A 482 24.70 0.21 39.49
C ALA A 482 23.43 -0.60 39.83
N MET A 483 23.56 -1.89 40.16
CA MET A 483 22.42 -2.72 40.58
C MET A 483 21.82 -2.24 41.90
N VAL A 484 22.66 -1.99 42.92
CA VAL A 484 22.19 -1.45 44.21
C VAL A 484 21.56 -0.08 44.00
N GLY A 485 22.16 0.78 43.18
CA GLY A 485 21.60 2.07 42.80
C GLY A 485 20.23 1.95 42.14
N CYS A 486 20.04 1.00 41.21
CA CYS A 486 18.74 0.75 40.59
C CYS A 486 17.70 0.19 41.55
N LEU A 487 18.08 -0.64 42.52
CA LEU A 487 17.16 -1.12 43.57
C LEU A 487 16.73 0.02 44.51
N LEU A 488 17.66 0.90 44.88
CA LEU A 488 17.35 2.10 45.66
C LEU A 488 16.45 3.06 44.87
N LEU A 489 16.69 3.22 43.56
CA LEU A 489 15.84 4.00 42.67
C LEU A 489 14.43 3.38 42.57
N ALA A 490 14.32 2.05 42.46
CA ALA A 490 13.04 1.34 42.44
C ALA A 490 12.28 1.52 43.77
N PHE A 491 12.98 1.44 44.90
CA PHE A 491 12.40 1.70 46.23
C PHE A 491 11.94 3.15 46.37
N TRP A 492 12.77 4.11 45.98
CA TRP A 492 12.43 5.53 46.01
C TRP A 492 11.23 5.84 45.11
N GLY A 493 11.24 5.34 43.88
CA GLY A 493 10.13 5.46 42.93
C GLY A 493 8.84 4.91 43.53
N ALA A 494 8.86 3.67 44.02
CA ALA A 494 7.71 3.05 44.67
C ALA A 494 7.22 3.83 45.90
N SER A 495 8.13 4.31 46.76
CA SER A 495 7.76 5.04 47.99
C SER A 495 7.13 6.41 47.75
N THR A 496 7.40 7.00 46.58
CA THR A 496 6.92 8.34 46.22
C THR A 496 5.78 8.31 45.22
N PHE A 497 5.48 7.16 44.61
CA PHE A 497 4.43 7.04 43.60
C PHE A 497 3.04 6.95 44.27
N PRO A 498 2.06 7.77 43.86
CA PRO A 498 0.82 7.95 44.63
C PRO A 498 -0.16 6.77 44.51
N ALA A 499 -0.08 5.98 43.44
CA ALA A 499 -0.97 4.83 43.20
C ALA A 499 -0.16 3.53 43.02
N PHE A 500 -0.69 2.41 43.51
CA PHE A 500 -0.11 1.07 43.27
C PHE A 500 1.39 0.94 43.62
N ALA A 501 1.86 1.64 44.66
CA ALA A 501 3.26 1.69 45.09
C ALA A 501 3.92 0.31 45.25
N ILE A 502 3.26 -0.63 45.94
CA ILE A 502 3.79 -1.98 46.22
C ILE A 502 3.98 -2.80 44.93
N PRO A 503 2.94 -3.03 44.09
CA PRO A 503 3.11 -3.80 42.87
C PRO A 503 4.05 -3.12 41.87
N LEU A 504 4.08 -1.78 41.79
CA LEU A 504 5.07 -1.06 40.99
C LEU A 504 6.50 -1.33 41.47
N GLY A 505 6.74 -1.24 42.78
CA GLY A 505 8.05 -1.54 43.38
C GLY A 505 8.52 -2.97 43.10
N LEU A 506 7.62 -3.95 43.23
CA LEU A 506 7.90 -5.35 42.89
C LEU A 506 8.22 -5.53 41.40
N LEU A 507 7.49 -4.85 40.51
CA LEU A 507 7.74 -4.87 39.07
C LEU A 507 9.11 -4.29 38.73
N LEU A 508 9.45 -3.11 39.27
CA LEU A 508 10.74 -2.45 39.03
C LEU A 508 11.92 -3.24 39.62
N ALA A 509 11.74 -3.84 40.80
CA ALA A 509 12.74 -4.72 41.40
C ALA A 509 12.92 -6.01 40.57
N GLY A 510 11.83 -6.64 40.16
CA GLY A 510 11.85 -7.81 39.27
C GLY A 510 12.52 -7.51 37.93
N HIS A 511 12.26 -6.35 37.34
CA HIS A 511 12.91 -5.86 36.13
C HIS A 511 14.42 -5.65 36.33
N THR A 512 14.81 -5.04 37.44
CA THR A 512 16.21 -4.86 37.83
C THR A 512 16.95 -6.21 37.89
N VAL A 513 16.35 -7.20 38.56
CA VAL A 513 16.89 -8.56 38.66
C VAL A 513 16.96 -9.23 37.28
N LEU A 514 15.91 -9.11 36.47
CA LEU A 514 15.86 -9.67 35.12
C LEU A 514 17.00 -9.13 34.24
N LEU A 515 17.19 -7.82 34.22
CA LEU A 515 18.23 -7.18 33.42
C LEU A 515 19.64 -7.45 33.95
N TRP A 516 19.79 -7.66 35.26
CA TRP A 516 21.06 -8.08 35.84
C TRP A 516 21.54 -9.42 35.26
N TYR A 517 20.63 -10.40 35.18
CA TYR A 517 20.95 -11.73 34.63
C TYR A 517 20.95 -11.77 33.09
N ARG A 518 20.00 -11.09 32.44
CA ARG A 518 19.75 -11.17 31.00
C ARG A 518 19.47 -9.79 30.41
N PRO A 519 20.50 -8.92 30.24
CA PRO A 519 20.29 -7.53 29.82
C PRO A 519 19.66 -7.39 28.43
N HIS A 520 19.88 -8.33 27.51
CA HIS A 520 19.26 -8.28 26.17
C HIS A 520 17.73 -8.39 26.18
N LEU A 521 17.12 -8.92 27.25
CA LEU A 521 15.65 -9.02 27.34
C LEU A 521 14.97 -7.64 27.41
N LEU A 522 15.70 -6.56 27.71
CA LEU A 522 15.16 -5.20 27.63
C LEU A 522 14.58 -4.88 26.25
N VAL A 523 15.10 -5.49 25.18
CA VAL A 523 14.61 -5.29 23.81
C VAL A 523 13.16 -5.75 23.66
N ALA A 524 12.73 -6.74 24.46
CA ALA A 524 11.34 -7.19 24.50
C ALA A 524 10.52 -6.42 25.54
N VAL A 525 11.09 -6.10 26.70
CA VAL A 525 10.36 -5.43 27.79
C VAL A 525 9.95 -4.01 27.41
N VAL A 526 10.84 -3.22 26.80
CA VAL A 526 10.57 -1.81 26.46
C VAL A 526 9.33 -1.64 25.58
N PRO A 527 9.20 -2.32 24.41
CA PRO A 527 8.01 -2.18 23.59
C PRO A 527 6.73 -2.69 24.28
N ALA A 528 6.80 -3.78 25.04
CA ALA A 528 5.63 -4.26 25.78
C ALA A 528 5.17 -3.28 26.87
N ALA A 529 6.11 -2.74 27.65
CA ALA A 529 5.84 -1.80 28.73
C ALA A 529 5.36 -0.44 28.20
N ALA A 530 5.76 -0.04 26.99
CA ALA A 530 5.30 1.22 26.38
C ALA A 530 3.77 1.30 26.26
N ALA A 531 3.09 0.16 26.05
CA ALA A 531 1.62 0.10 26.03
C ALA A 531 1.00 -0.29 27.38
N LEU A 532 1.64 -1.18 28.16
CA LEU A 532 0.98 -1.81 29.31
C LEU A 532 1.30 -1.18 30.67
N LEU A 533 2.35 -0.36 30.74
CA LEU A 533 2.78 0.28 31.97
C LEU A 533 2.40 1.76 31.92
N ASP A 534 1.11 2.05 32.08
CA ASP A 534 0.54 3.41 32.09
C ASP A 534 -0.38 3.60 33.31
N LEU A 535 0.11 4.30 34.33
CA LEU A 535 -0.58 4.54 35.60
C LEU A 535 -0.96 6.01 35.78
N ALA A 536 -0.80 6.86 34.76
CA ALA A 536 -1.16 8.28 34.83
C ALA A 536 -2.64 8.51 35.26
N PRO A 537 -3.64 7.71 34.82
CA PRO A 537 -5.03 7.91 35.21
C PRO A 537 -5.33 7.71 36.70
N TRP A 538 -4.48 6.95 37.43
CA TRP A 538 -4.61 6.76 38.87
C TRP A 538 -3.65 7.63 39.67
N SER A 539 -2.49 7.94 39.11
CA SER A 539 -1.43 8.66 39.81
C SER A 539 -1.48 10.18 39.62
N GLY A 540 -2.08 10.66 38.53
CA GLY A 540 -2.00 12.06 38.10
C GLY A 540 -0.64 12.45 37.48
N ARG A 541 0.34 11.53 37.43
CA ARG A 541 1.71 11.82 36.97
C ARG A 541 1.91 11.42 35.52
N PHE A 542 2.19 12.39 34.65
CA PHE A 542 2.42 12.15 33.21
C PHE A 542 3.66 12.87 32.63
N PHE A 543 4.34 13.72 33.42
CA PHE A 543 5.62 14.33 33.03
C PHE A 543 6.79 13.36 33.21
N PHE A 544 6.88 12.79 34.41
CA PHE A 544 7.80 11.72 34.77
C PHE A 544 6.98 10.57 35.37
N ASP A 545 6.86 9.48 34.63
CA ASP A 545 5.95 8.37 34.94
C ASP A 545 6.70 7.08 35.29
N GLU A 546 5.95 6.04 35.62
CA GLU A 546 6.47 4.69 35.90
C GLU A 546 7.26 4.08 34.74
N PHE A 547 6.93 4.45 33.49
CA PHE A 547 7.64 3.97 32.30
C PHE A 547 9.02 4.63 32.19
N ASP A 548 9.13 5.92 32.51
CA ASP A 548 10.42 6.61 32.62
C ASP A 548 11.32 5.98 33.69
N MET A 549 10.76 5.58 34.83
CA MET A 549 11.52 4.85 35.87
C MET A 549 12.05 3.51 35.35
N LEU A 550 11.22 2.75 34.62
CA LEU A 550 11.63 1.50 33.98
C LEU A 550 12.74 1.74 32.94
N LEU A 551 12.63 2.77 32.12
CA LEU A 551 13.64 3.13 31.11
C LEU A 551 14.96 3.58 31.76
N LEU A 552 14.90 4.34 32.84
CA LEU A 552 16.08 4.76 33.59
C LEU A 552 16.86 3.56 34.14
N ILE A 553 16.18 2.62 34.81
CA ILE A 553 16.77 1.35 35.25
C ILE A 553 17.34 0.57 34.06
N THR A 554 16.60 0.53 32.95
CA THR A 554 16.99 -0.17 31.71
C THR A 554 18.29 0.37 31.13
N VAL A 555 18.43 1.69 31.04
CA VAL A 555 19.62 2.34 30.50
C VAL A 555 20.81 2.15 31.44
N ILE A 556 20.64 2.40 32.75
CA ILE A 556 21.71 2.26 33.75
C ILE A 556 22.27 0.83 33.75
N LEU A 557 21.40 -0.19 33.88
CA LEU A 557 21.83 -1.59 33.89
C LEU A 557 22.31 -2.07 32.52
N GLY A 558 21.64 -1.67 31.44
CA GLY A 558 22.03 -2.02 30.09
C GLY A 558 23.46 -1.58 29.79
N TYR A 559 23.81 -0.35 30.13
CA TYR A 559 25.16 0.19 29.89
C TYR A 559 26.22 -0.36 30.84
N SER A 560 25.87 -0.62 32.11
CA SER A 560 26.81 -1.17 33.10
C SER A 560 27.15 -2.65 32.85
N ARG A 561 26.16 -3.45 32.38
CA ARG A 561 26.33 -4.88 32.12
C ARG A 561 26.88 -5.21 30.74
N THR A 562 26.66 -4.34 29.76
CA THR A 562 27.01 -4.62 28.36
C THR A 562 28.32 -3.94 27.99
N ARG A 563 29.41 -4.72 27.89
CA ARG A 563 30.73 -4.20 27.49
C ARG A 563 30.68 -3.59 26.09
N ARG A 564 31.44 -2.52 25.90
CA ARG A 564 31.68 -1.94 24.57
C ARG A 564 32.62 -2.88 23.81
N ARG A 565 32.10 -3.57 22.78
CA ARG A 565 32.95 -4.28 21.85
C ARG A 565 33.56 -3.26 20.87
N SER A 566 34.88 -3.20 20.78
CA SER A 566 35.57 -2.39 19.78
C SER A 566 35.47 -3.11 18.43
N GLU A 567 34.40 -2.85 17.69
CA GLU A 567 34.36 -3.23 16.28
C GLU A 567 34.96 -2.11 15.43
N SER A 568 35.95 -2.46 14.61
CA SER A 568 36.40 -1.67 13.45
C SER A 568 35.30 -1.68 12.39
N LEU A 569 34.24 -0.90 12.62
CA LEU A 569 33.19 -0.68 11.64
C LEU A 569 33.36 0.70 11.05
N ARG A 570 33.50 0.79 9.72
CA ARG A 570 33.22 2.03 8.99
C ARG A 570 31.83 2.48 9.41
N ALA A 571 31.77 3.50 10.25
CA ALA A 571 30.50 4.06 10.70
C ALA A 571 29.71 4.49 9.46
N ASP A 572 28.45 4.09 9.41
CA ASP A 572 27.55 4.53 8.36
C ASP A 572 27.36 6.04 8.50
N LYS A 573 28.18 6.80 7.76
CA LYS A 573 28.25 8.25 7.89
C LYS A 573 26.87 8.88 7.68
N LEU A 574 26.08 8.35 6.75
CA LEU A 574 24.74 8.86 6.48
C LEU A 574 23.81 8.67 7.68
N LEU A 575 23.79 7.47 8.29
CA LEU A 575 23.00 7.21 9.50
C LEU A 575 23.43 8.12 10.66
N VAL A 576 24.74 8.25 10.89
CA VAL A 576 25.27 9.07 12.00
C VAL A 576 24.92 10.54 11.78
N THR A 577 25.07 11.06 10.56
CA THR A 577 24.66 12.43 10.22
C THR A 577 23.16 12.62 10.38
N ALA A 578 22.32 11.68 9.91
CA ALA A 578 20.87 11.78 10.06
C ALA A 578 20.43 11.78 11.53
N ILE A 579 21.00 10.89 12.36
CA ILE A 579 20.76 10.90 13.82
C ILE A 579 21.27 12.21 14.44
N GLY A 580 22.45 12.69 14.04
CA GLY A 580 23.02 13.94 14.55
C GLY A 580 22.15 15.15 14.24
N LEU A 581 21.64 15.26 13.01
CA LEU A 581 20.70 16.32 12.60
C LEU A 581 19.37 16.20 13.35
N LEU A 582 18.84 14.99 13.51
CA LEU A 582 17.60 14.76 14.25
C LEU A 582 17.77 15.15 15.73
N ALA A 583 18.87 14.72 16.37
CA ALA A 583 19.18 15.09 17.74
C ALA A 583 19.39 16.60 17.90
N LEU A 584 20.04 17.25 16.94
CA LEU A 584 20.19 18.71 16.91
C LEU A 584 18.83 19.41 16.81
N SER A 585 17.94 18.93 15.94
CA SER A 585 16.58 19.47 15.79
C SER A 585 15.79 19.40 17.09
N PHE A 586 15.74 18.22 17.72
CA PHE A 586 15.09 18.04 19.02
C PHE A 586 15.75 18.90 20.10
N LEU A 587 17.08 18.99 20.15
CA LEU A 587 17.78 19.82 21.13
C LEU A 587 17.41 21.30 20.98
N VAL A 588 17.53 21.85 19.77
CA VAL A 588 17.24 23.27 19.51
C VAL A 588 15.77 23.58 19.78
N SER A 589 14.86 22.77 19.27
CA SER A 589 13.42 22.94 19.49
C SER A 589 13.04 22.79 20.97
N THR A 590 13.68 21.89 21.72
CA THR A 590 13.47 21.77 23.18
C THR A 590 13.98 23.01 23.91
N LEU A 591 15.14 23.55 23.52
CA LEU A 591 15.65 24.79 24.11
C LEU A 591 14.69 25.94 23.83
N ILE A 592 14.24 26.14 22.59
CA ILE A 592 13.22 27.16 22.26
C ILE A 592 11.95 26.94 23.08
N GLY A 593 11.48 25.70 23.15
CA GLY A 593 10.31 25.30 23.94
C GLY A 593 10.47 25.56 25.44
N LEU A 594 11.69 25.57 25.99
CA LEU A 594 11.94 25.85 27.40
C LEU A 594 12.04 27.35 27.73
N PHE A 595 12.34 28.20 26.75
CA PHE A 595 12.52 29.64 27.00
C PHE A 595 11.20 30.42 26.91
N PRO A 596 10.96 31.41 27.80
CA PRO A 596 11.78 31.76 28.96
C PRO A 596 11.73 30.67 30.03
N TRP A 597 12.85 30.48 30.75
CA TRP A 597 12.95 29.46 31.79
C TRP A 597 11.80 29.60 32.80
N PRO A 598 11.04 28.51 33.07
CA PRO A 598 9.92 28.57 34.00
C PRO A 598 10.39 28.77 35.44
N ALA A 599 9.59 29.49 36.23
CA ALA A 599 9.77 29.51 37.67
C ALA A 599 9.49 28.11 38.26
N ILE A 600 10.21 27.75 39.33
CA ILE A 600 9.98 26.50 40.04
C ILE A 600 8.82 26.71 41.01
N ASP A 601 7.62 26.31 40.59
CA ASP A 601 6.38 26.42 41.36
C ASP A 601 5.62 25.08 41.43
N ALA A 602 4.42 25.09 42.01
CA ALA A 602 3.56 23.91 42.10
C ALA A 602 3.02 23.46 40.73
N ASN A 603 2.96 24.35 39.74
CA ASN A 603 2.33 24.14 38.44
C ASN A 603 3.29 23.66 37.34
N ILE A 604 4.60 23.72 37.60
CA ILE A 604 5.62 23.43 36.60
C ILE A 604 5.48 22.03 35.95
N LEU A 605 4.92 21.05 36.67
CA LEU A 605 4.62 19.69 36.17
C LEU A 605 3.11 19.38 36.14
N ALA A 606 2.25 20.37 36.34
CA ALA A 606 0.82 20.16 36.54
C ALA A 606 0.04 20.11 35.22
N HIS A 607 0.41 20.90 34.22
CA HIS A 607 -0.38 21.12 33.00
C HIS A 607 0.48 21.30 31.74
N TYR A 608 -0.15 21.12 30.57
CA TYR A 608 0.50 21.16 29.25
C TYR A 608 0.95 22.57 28.83
N TYR A 609 0.41 23.62 29.47
CA TYR A 609 0.83 25.00 29.22
C TYR A 609 2.21 25.33 29.78
N SER A 610 2.78 24.44 30.60
CA SER A 610 4.11 24.63 31.20
C SER A 610 5.20 24.53 30.12
N PRO A 611 6.23 25.39 30.14
CA PRO A 611 7.41 25.23 29.28
C PRO A 611 8.09 23.86 29.41
N LEU A 612 7.97 23.18 30.55
CA LEU A 612 8.51 21.82 30.72
C LEU A 612 7.80 20.77 29.86
N ASN A 613 6.65 21.09 29.25
CA ASN A 613 6.01 20.19 28.28
C ASN A 613 6.96 19.88 27.11
N ALA A 614 7.90 20.79 26.81
CA ALA A 614 8.99 20.54 25.87
C ALA A 614 9.86 19.33 26.28
N LEU A 615 10.27 19.22 27.55
CA LEU A 615 11.02 18.07 28.05
C LEU A 615 10.17 16.79 28.03
N ARG A 616 8.88 16.90 28.38
CA ARG A 616 7.96 15.77 28.37
C ARG A 616 7.90 15.12 26.98
N LEU A 617 7.84 15.91 25.92
CA LEU A 617 7.84 15.38 24.54
C LEU A 617 9.23 14.94 24.09
N ALA A 618 10.25 15.75 24.35
CA ALA A 618 11.63 15.46 23.95
C ALA A 618 12.20 14.18 24.59
N LYS A 619 11.69 13.76 25.76
CA LYS A 619 12.14 12.52 26.43
C LYS A 619 11.97 11.28 25.56
N GLY A 620 10.94 11.22 24.71
CA GLY A 620 10.74 10.10 23.78
C GLY A 620 11.91 9.91 22.82
N ALA A 621 12.41 11.02 22.24
CA ALA A 621 13.59 11.01 21.39
C ALA A 621 14.88 10.72 22.18
N LEU A 622 15.03 11.31 23.37
CA LEU A 622 16.18 11.05 24.25
C LEU A 622 16.31 9.55 24.59
N TRP A 623 15.21 8.92 25.00
CA TRP A 623 15.17 7.49 25.29
C TRP A 623 15.52 6.65 24.05
N ALA A 624 15.03 7.02 22.87
CA ALA A 624 15.36 6.34 21.63
C ALA A 624 16.87 6.40 21.34
N PHE A 625 17.48 7.58 21.45
CA PHE A 625 18.92 7.77 21.21
C PHE A 625 19.79 6.97 22.18
N LEU A 626 19.40 6.91 23.46
CA LEU A 626 20.10 6.08 24.45
C LEU A 626 19.98 4.58 24.13
N LEU A 627 18.80 4.13 23.67
CA LEU A 627 18.56 2.75 23.30
C LEU A 627 19.23 2.34 21.98
N TYR A 628 19.45 3.27 21.03
CA TYR A 628 20.21 2.99 19.80
C TYR A 628 21.61 2.44 20.11
N GLY A 629 22.28 3.05 21.10
CA GLY A 629 23.58 2.59 21.56
C GLY A 629 23.53 1.19 22.17
N LEU A 630 22.53 0.89 23.01
CA LEU A 630 22.35 -0.42 23.63
C LEU A 630 21.98 -1.51 22.63
N PHE A 631 21.01 -1.26 21.75
CA PHE A 631 20.61 -2.19 20.69
C PHE A 631 21.79 -2.46 19.76
N GLY A 632 22.59 -1.43 19.45
CA GLY A 632 23.85 -1.57 18.73
C GLY A 632 24.84 -2.51 19.43
N ARG A 633 25.02 -2.38 20.74
CA ARG A 633 25.89 -3.29 21.52
C ARG A 633 25.38 -4.73 21.51
N PHE A 634 24.08 -4.96 21.63
CA PHE A 634 23.51 -6.31 21.59
C PHE A 634 23.61 -6.94 20.21
N LEU A 635 23.42 -6.16 19.14
CA LEU A 635 23.67 -6.60 17.77
C LEU A 635 25.12 -7.04 17.59
N SER A 636 26.11 -6.25 18.03
CA SER A 636 27.53 -6.60 17.97
C SER A 636 27.92 -7.76 18.91
N ALA A 637 27.11 -8.03 19.93
CA ALA A 637 27.23 -9.21 20.79
C ALA A 637 26.58 -10.48 20.19
N GLY A 638 25.95 -10.39 19.01
CA GLY A 638 25.32 -11.52 18.33
C GLY A 638 23.92 -11.88 18.84
N HIS A 639 23.27 -11.03 19.64
CA HIS A 639 21.90 -11.27 20.08
C HIS A 639 20.89 -10.97 18.96
N ASN A 640 19.81 -11.76 18.90
CA ASN A 640 18.74 -11.56 17.92
C ASN A 640 17.78 -10.45 18.38
N VAL A 641 18.20 -9.20 18.19
CA VAL A 641 17.44 -8.00 18.56
C VAL A 641 16.09 -7.95 17.85
N ALA A 642 16.02 -8.31 16.56
CA ALA A 642 14.77 -8.30 15.80
C ALA A 642 13.70 -9.22 16.42
N ARG A 643 14.08 -10.45 16.77
CA ARG A 643 13.15 -11.42 17.36
C ARG A 643 12.70 -11.02 18.76
N LEU A 644 13.60 -10.49 19.59
CA LEU A 644 13.25 -10.01 20.93
C LEU A 644 12.30 -8.82 20.85
N PHE A 645 12.56 -7.88 19.93
CA PHE A 645 11.68 -6.74 19.69
C PHE A 645 10.30 -7.20 19.22
N ALA A 646 10.26 -8.17 18.29
CA ALA A 646 9.01 -8.76 17.82
C ALA A 646 8.20 -9.43 18.94
N LEU A 647 8.85 -10.16 19.86
CA LEU A 647 8.20 -10.76 21.02
C LEU A 647 7.64 -9.70 21.97
N GLY A 648 8.37 -8.59 22.17
CA GLY A 648 7.91 -7.47 22.97
C GLY A 648 6.71 -6.75 22.38
N MET A 649 6.76 -6.42 21.08
CA MET A 649 5.62 -5.86 20.35
C MET A 649 4.41 -6.80 20.41
N ALA A 650 4.61 -8.11 20.19
CA ALA A 650 3.54 -9.11 20.29
C ALA A 650 2.93 -9.21 21.69
N GLY A 651 3.75 -9.13 22.73
CA GLY A 651 3.30 -9.11 24.13
C GLY A 651 2.46 -7.86 24.43
N GLY A 652 2.95 -6.69 24.04
CA GLY A 652 2.22 -5.43 24.24
C GLY A 652 0.94 -5.35 23.41
N VAL A 653 0.93 -5.85 22.16
CA VAL A 653 -0.30 -5.93 21.35
C VAL A 653 -1.31 -6.87 22.01
N THR A 654 -0.88 -8.06 22.42
CA THR A 654 -1.77 -9.01 23.13
C THR A 654 -2.37 -8.37 24.38
N GLY A 655 -1.57 -7.70 25.21
CA GLY A 655 -2.07 -7.03 26.41
C GLY A 655 -3.03 -5.87 26.08
N THR A 656 -2.72 -5.07 25.06
CA THR A 656 -3.59 -3.98 24.58
C THR A 656 -4.93 -4.53 24.12
N VAL A 657 -4.90 -5.62 23.36
CA VAL A 657 -6.10 -6.33 22.90
C VAL A 657 -6.94 -6.83 24.07
N LEU A 658 -6.32 -7.41 25.11
CA LEU A 658 -7.05 -7.85 26.30
C LEU A 658 -7.76 -6.69 27.01
N VAL A 659 -7.10 -5.53 27.13
CA VAL A 659 -7.72 -4.33 27.71
C VAL A 659 -8.88 -3.84 26.84
N ILE A 660 -8.73 -3.82 25.52
CA ILE A 660 -9.81 -3.44 24.58
C ILE A 660 -11.00 -4.40 24.70
N PHE A 661 -10.75 -5.71 24.78
CA PHE A 661 -11.82 -6.70 24.95
C PHE A 661 -12.56 -6.49 26.27
N TRP A 662 -11.83 -6.24 27.36
CA TRP A 662 -12.43 -5.92 28.66
C TRP A 662 -13.24 -4.63 28.59
N GLU A 663 -12.68 -3.55 28.05
CA GLU A 663 -13.34 -2.26 27.91
C GLU A 663 -14.64 -2.39 27.10
N ARG A 664 -14.59 -3.08 25.95
CA ARG A 664 -15.77 -3.33 25.14
C ARG A 664 -16.79 -4.22 25.80
N PHE A 665 -16.36 -5.27 26.50
CA PHE A 665 -17.25 -6.17 27.20
C PHE A 665 -18.05 -5.43 28.28
N VAL A 666 -17.42 -4.51 28.98
CA VAL A 666 -17.99 -3.82 30.14
C VAL A 666 -18.80 -2.57 29.75
N PHE A 667 -18.45 -1.86 28.67
CA PHE A 667 -19.18 -0.65 28.23
C PHE A 667 -20.27 -0.93 27.17
N PRO A 668 -19.99 -0.95 25.84
CA PRO A 668 -21.05 -1.11 24.83
C PRO A 668 -21.48 -2.57 24.59
N GLY A 669 -20.64 -3.55 24.94
CA GLY A 669 -20.75 -4.95 24.54
C GLY A 669 -19.85 -5.29 23.33
N LEU A 670 -19.39 -6.55 23.24
CA LEU A 670 -18.41 -6.98 22.23
C LEU A 670 -18.90 -6.92 20.78
N LEU A 671 -20.20 -7.11 20.55
CA LEU A 671 -20.82 -7.16 19.22
C LEU A 671 -21.74 -5.95 18.95
N ASN A 672 -21.75 -4.96 19.85
CA ASN A 672 -22.51 -3.73 19.66
C ASN A 672 -21.67 -2.71 18.90
N PHE A 673 -22.00 -2.52 17.62
CA PHE A 673 -21.33 -1.58 16.71
C PHE A 673 -22.21 -0.39 16.32
N SER A 674 -23.40 -0.27 16.92
CA SER A 674 -24.30 0.88 16.76
C SER A 674 -24.05 1.96 17.80
N ASP A 675 -23.43 1.61 18.93
CA ASP A 675 -23.08 2.57 19.98
C ASP A 675 -21.91 3.49 19.54
N THR A 676 -21.96 4.74 19.95
CA THR A 676 -20.93 5.75 19.69
C THR A 676 -19.66 5.58 20.54
N TYR A 677 -19.64 4.64 21.49
CA TYR A 677 -18.50 4.39 22.38
C TYR A 677 -17.23 4.01 21.59
N ARG A 678 -16.18 4.82 21.78
CA ARG A 678 -14.84 4.61 21.22
C ARG A 678 -13.91 4.15 22.32
N VAL A 679 -13.16 3.08 22.03
CA VAL A 679 -12.22 2.50 23.00
C VAL A 679 -11.01 3.39 23.18
N THR A 680 -10.48 3.47 24.41
CA THR A 680 -9.23 4.18 24.71
C THR A 680 -8.07 3.24 25.03
N GLY A 681 -8.34 1.96 25.30
CA GLY A 681 -7.31 0.97 25.61
C GLY A 681 -6.49 1.36 26.85
N PRO A 682 -5.24 0.86 26.99
CA PRO A 682 -4.37 1.15 28.13
C PRO A 682 -3.63 2.50 28.01
N PHE A 683 -3.97 3.38 27.07
CA PHE A 683 -3.20 4.58 26.76
C PHE A 683 -3.79 5.81 27.44
N SER A 684 -3.14 6.33 28.47
CA SER A 684 -3.60 7.54 29.17
C SER A 684 -3.50 8.79 28.30
N GLN A 685 -2.64 8.78 27.29
CA GLN A 685 -2.46 9.89 26.33
C GLN A 685 -3.78 10.22 25.62
N MET A 686 -4.69 9.23 25.49
CA MET A 686 -6.02 9.41 24.91
C MET A 686 -6.93 10.34 25.73
N HIS A 687 -6.57 10.78 26.94
CA HIS A 687 -7.36 11.77 27.71
C HIS A 687 -7.59 13.12 27.00
N THR A 688 -6.77 13.46 25.99
CA THR A 688 -6.93 14.64 25.13
C THR A 688 -7.35 14.29 23.70
N GLY A 689 -7.75 13.04 23.44
CA GLY A 689 -7.95 12.53 22.08
C GLY A 689 -6.65 12.01 21.45
N GLY A 690 -6.65 11.86 20.12
CA GLY A 690 -5.52 11.32 19.34
C GLY A 690 -5.74 9.91 18.77
N ALA A 691 -4.64 9.29 18.31
CA ALA A 691 -4.65 8.00 17.59
C ALA A 691 -3.68 6.96 18.18
N ASP A 692 -3.44 6.96 19.50
CA ASP A 692 -2.38 6.14 20.11
C ASP A 692 -2.61 4.62 19.99
N ILE A 693 -3.83 4.15 20.23
CA ILE A 693 -4.19 2.73 20.20
C ILE A 693 -3.93 2.13 18.82
N GLU A 694 -4.55 2.73 17.80
CA GLU A 694 -4.47 2.28 16.41
C GLU A 694 -3.05 2.39 15.88
N THR A 695 -2.30 3.40 16.28
CA THR A 695 -0.88 3.54 15.94
C THR A 695 -0.04 2.43 16.56
N TYR A 696 -0.23 2.13 17.84
CA TYR A 696 0.51 1.05 18.50
C TYR A 696 0.17 -0.33 17.92
N LEU A 697 -1.11 -0.62 17.67
CA LEU A 697 -1.56 -1.86 17.03
C LEU A 697 -1.01 -1.98 15.59
N THR A 698 -0.98 -0.89 14.83
CA THR A 698 -0.42 -0.82 13.47
C THR A 698 1.09 -1.05 13.46
N LEU A 699 1.83 -0.47 14.41
CA LEU A 699 3.26 -0.72 14.57
C LEU A 699 3.53 -2.20 14.93
N GLY A 700 2.69 -2.80 15.77
CA GLY A 700 2.90 -4.15 16.31
C GLY A 700 2.44 -5.30 15.42
N ALA A 701 1.38 -5.13 14.63
CA ALA A 701 0.79 -6.20 13.82
C ALA A 701 1.76 -6.87 12.83
N PRO A 702 2.63 -6.13 12.11
CA PRO A 702 3.65 -6.75 11.25
C PRO A 702 4.57 -7.73 11.99
N PHE A 703 4.90 -7.46 13.25
CA PHE A 703 5.72 -8.36 14.07
C PHE A 703 4.97 -9.63 14.50
N LEU A 704 3.65 -9.57 14.70
CA LEU A 704 2.82 -10.76 14.89
C LEU A 704 2.87 -11.66 13.65
N VAL A 705 2.70 -11.07 12.45
CA VAL A 705 2.79 -11.81 11.18
C VAL A 705 4.16 -12.48 11.03
N MET A 706 5.25 -11.80 11.40
CA MET A 706 6.59 -12.38 11.42
C MET A 706 6.66 -13.64 12.29
N LEU A 707 6.16 -13.57 13.53
CA LEU A 707 6.23 -14.66 14.51
C LEU A 707 5.37 -15.87 14.13
N LEU A 708 4.30 -15.68 13.35
CA LEU A 708 3.44 -16.76 12.86
C LEU A 708 4.16 -17.69 11.87
N ILE A 709 5.14 -17.15 11.14
CA ILE A 709 5.83 -17.83 10.04
C ILE A 709 7.07 -18.57 10.53
N ASP A 710 7.60 -18.17 11.69
CA ASP A 710 8.66 -18.90 12.37
C ASP A 710 8.24 -20.34 12.73
N LYS A 711 9.23 -21.23 12.89
CA LYS A 711 9.01 -22.58 13.43
C LYS A 711 8.61 -22.45 14.92
N ARG A 712 7.32 -22.55 15.19
CA ARG A 712 6.72 -22.42 16.52
C ARG A 712 5.77 -23.60 16.79
N PRO A 713 5.56 -23.96 18.06
CA PRO A 713 4.55 -24.94 18.41
C PRO A 713 3.16 -24.41 18.02
N VAL A 714 2.23 -25.32 17.72
CA VAL A 714 0.89 -24.97 17.19
C VAL A 714 0.14 -24.01 18.11
N TRP A 715 0.21 -24.20 19.43
CA TRP A 715 -0.44 -23.32 20.41
C TRP A 715 0.04 -21.85 20.30
N ALA A 716 1.34 -21.62 20.07
CA ALA A 716 1.89 -20.28 19.93
C ALA A 716 1.44 -19.62 18.62
N ARG A 717 1.21 -20.41 17.56
CA ARG A 717 0.61 -19.91 16.32
C ARG A 717 -0.86 -19.55 16.51
N ILE A 718 -1.62 -20.38 17.22
CA ILE A 718 -3.02 -20.08 17.55
C ILE A 718 -3.10 -18.78 18.34
N LEU A 719 -2.28 -18.61 19.39
CA LEU A 719 -2.22 -17.37 20.15
C LEU A 719 -1.84 -16.16 19.28
N GLY A 720 -0.87 -16.31 18.37
CA GLY A 720 -0.50 -15.23 17.46
C GLY A 720 -1.63 -14.84 16.49
N VAL A 721 -2.41 -15.81 16.01
CA VAL A 721 -3.58 -15.56 15.14
C VAL A 721 -4.68 -14.87 15.94
N LEU A 722 -4.97 -15.32 17.16
CA LEU A 722 -5.94 -14.69 18.05
C LEU A 722 -5.54 -13.25 18.39
N ALA A 723 -4.25 -13.00 18.65
CA ALA A 723 -3.73 -11.65 18.88
C ALA A 723 -3.89 -10.75 17.64
N LEU A 724 -3.65 -11.28 16.44
CA LEU A 724 -3.84 -10.53 15.18
C LEU A 724 -5.31 -10.22 14.92
N PHE A 725 -6.20 -11.18 15.21
CA PHE A 725 -7.65 -10.99 15.12
C PHE A 725 -8.14 -9.95 16.12
N GLY A 726 -7.67 -10.03 17.36
CA GLY A 726 -7.95 -9.04 18.39
C GLY A 726 -7.39 -7.67 18.05
N ALA A 727 -6.20 -7.57 17.44
CA ALA A 727 -5.64 -6.30 16.98
C ALA A 727 -6.48 -5.70 15.84
N THR A 728 -6.94 -6.54 14.90
CA THR A 728 -7.86 -6.12 13.82
C THR A 728 -9.17 -5.61 14.41
N TYR A 729 -9.79 -6.37 15.31
CA TYR A 729 -10.97 -5.94 16.05
C TYR A 729 -10.70 -4.61 16.76
N GLY A 730 -9.60 -4.50 17.50
CA GLY A 730 -9.19 -3.31 18.24
C GLY A 730 -9.11 -2.07 17.37
N VAL A 731 -8.43 -2.14 16.22
CA VAL A 731 -8.38 -1.03 15.26
C VAL A 731 -9.76 -0.72 14.71
N MET A 732 -10.53 -1.73 14.29
CA MET A 732 -11.86 -1.53 13.72
C MET A 732 -12.83 -0.87 14.70
N VAL A 733 -12.69 -1.13 15.99
CA VAL A 733 -13.58 -0.58 17.01
C VAL A 733 -13.15 0.78 17.58
N THR A 734 -12.07 1.36 17.05
CA THR A 734 -11.76 2.80 17.23
C THR A 734 -12.64 3.70 16.35
N PHE A 735 -13.24 3.12 15.29
CA PHE A 735 -13.94 3.85 14.24
C PHE A 735 -13.09 4.95 13.57
N SER A 736 -11.77 4.78 13.52
CA SER A 736 -10.83 5.70 12.88
C SER A 736 -10.52 5.31 11.44
N ARG A 737 -10.93 6.16 10.48
CA ARG A 737 -10.72 5.96 9.04
C ARG A 737 -9.23 5.87 8.68
N VAL A 738 -8.43 6.77 9.24
CA VAL A 738 -6.98 6.79 8.99
C VAL A 738 -6.29 5.60 9.68
N GLY A 739 -6.76 5.21 10.88
CA GLY A 739 -6.34 3.99 11.55
C GLY A 739 -6.57 2.74 10.70
N TYR A 740 -7.72 2.63 10.04
CA TYR A 740 -8.03 1.51 9.13
C TYR A 740 -7.05 1.46 7.95
N ALA A 741 -6.79 2.62 7.32
CA ALA A 741 -5.88 2.71 6.19
C ALA A 741 -4.44 2.36 6.59
N GLY A 742 -3.94 2.91 7.71
CA GLY A 742 -2.60 2.64 8.22
C GLY A 742 -2.40 1.17 8.58
N TYR A 743 -3.36 0.58 9.30
CA TYR A 743 -3.32 -0.84 9.65
C TYR A 743 -3.38 -1.75 8.42
N GLY A 744 -4.28 -1.45 7.47
CA GLY A 744 -4.42 -2.18 6.22
C GLY A 744 -3.13 -2.19 5.39
N VAL A 745 -2.49 -1.02 5.24
CA VAL A 745 -1.20 -0.89 4.53
C VAL A 745 -0.10 -1.67 5.25
N ALA A 746 0.02 -1.53 6.58
CA ALA A 746 1.02 -2.27 7.35
C ALA A 746 0.84 -3.79 7.21
N LEU A 747 -0.40 -4.28 7.34
CA LEU A 747 -0.68 -5.70 7.23
C LEU A 747 -0.41 -6.23 5.82
N ALA A 748 -0.85 -5.51 4.78
CA ALA A 748 -0.61 -5.89 3.39
C ALA A 748 0.90 -5.99 3.10
N LEU A 749 1.69 -4.98 3.48
CA LEU A 749 3.14 -4.99 3.31
C LEU A 749 3.82 -6.13 4.08
N ALA A 750 3.35 -6.45 5.29
CA ALA A 750 3.89 -7.57 6.07
C ALA A 750 3.57 -8.94 5.42
N LEU A 751 2.34 -9.15 4.95
CA LEU A 751 1.94 -10.38 4.24
C LEU A 751 2.70 -10.54 2.92
N VAL A 752 2.91 -9.45 2.19
CA VAL A 752 3.74 -9.44 0.97
C VAL A 752 5.19 -9.77 1.28
N ALA A 753 5.76 -9.10 2.30
CA ALA A 753 7.15 -9.32 2.69
C ALA A 753 7.41 -10.79 3.01
N THR A 754 6.46 -11.47 3.63
CA THR A 754 6.60 -12.86 4.06
C THR A 754 6.39 -13.90 2.95
N THR A 755 5.66 -13.54 1.89
CA THR A 755 5.51 -14.37 0.68
C THR A 755 6.69 -14.20 -0.29
N ALA A 756 7.33 -13.03 -0.32
CA ALA A 756 8.44 -12.72 -1.22
C ALA A 756 9.79 -13.41 -0.89
N THR A 757 9.94 -14.00 0.30
CA THR A 757 11.21 -14.60 0.74
C THR A 757 11.34 -16.06 0.27
N ALA A 758 12.02 -16.30 -0.86
CA ALA A 758 12.14 -17.61 -1.49
C ALA A 758 13.37 -18.40 -1.01
N SER A 759 13.13 -19.35 -0.11
CA SER A 759 13.85 -20.64 -0.06
C SER A 759 12.99 -21.66 0.70
N GLY A 760 12.15 -22.43 0.00
CA GLY A 760 11.41 -23.55 0.61
C GLY A 760 10.08 -23.91 -0.04
N HIS A 761 9.01 -23.10 0.15
CA HIS A 761 7.66 -23.45 -0.31
C HIS A 761 6.78 -22.19 -0.54
N PRO A 762 6.89 -21.51 -1.69
CA PRO A 762 6.16 -20.25 -1.95
C PRO A 762 4.64 -20.43 -1.94
N LEU A 763 4.11 -21.54 -2.45
CA LEU A 763 2.67 -21.83 -2.44
C LEU A 763 2.09 -21.90 -1.02
N LYS A 764 2.71 -22.63 -0.09
CA LYS A 764 2.19 -22.79 1.28
C LYS A 764 2.15 -21.48 2.06
N ARG A 765 3.17 -20.62 1.87
CA ARG A 765 3.22 -19.29 2.50
C ARG A 765 2.25 -18.31 1.86
N GLY A 766 2.08 -18.37 0.54
CA GLY A 766 1.04 -17.63 -0.19
C GLY A 766 -0.36 -17.99 0.29
N THR A 767 -0.67 -19.29 0.42
CA THR A 767 -1.95 -19.75 0.96
C THR A 767 -2.17 -19.27 2.39
N LEU A 768 -1.16 -19.36 3.26
CA LEU A 768 -1.27 -18.84 4.63
C LEU A 768 -1.54 -17.33 4.65
N ALA A 769 -0.87 -16.56 3.81
CA ALA A 769 -1.08 -15.11 3.70
C ALA A 769 -2.49 -14.78 3.21
N ILE A 770 -3.01 -15.51 2.21
CA ILE A 770 -4.39 -15.36 1.73
C ILE A 770 -5.39 -15.73 2.83
N VAL A 771 -5.18 -16.84 3.55
CA VAL A 771 -6.06 -17.27 4.64
C VAL A 771 -6.08 -16.23 5.76
N LEU A 772 -4.92 -15.70 6.15
CA LEU A 772 -4.83 -14.63 7.15
C LEU A 772 -5.52 -13.36 6.66
N LEU A 773 -5.34 -12.98 5.40
CA LEU A 773 -6.01 -11.81 4.81
C LEU A 773 -7.53 -11.99 4.81
N LEU A 774 -8.04 -13.12 4.33
CA LEU A 774 -9.47 -13.42 4.31
C LEU A 774 -10.06 -13.45 5.73
N ALA A 775 -9.33 -13.98 6.70
CA ALA A 775 -9.79 -14.03 8.09
C ALA A 775 -9.82 -12.63 8.74
N VAL A 776 -8.81 -11.80 8.49
CA VAL A 776 -8.80 -10.39 8.92
C VAL A 776 -9.96 -9.62 8.27
N LEU A 777 -10.18 -9.80 6.96
CA LEU A 777 -11.32 -9.21 6.26
C LEU A 777 -12.65 -9.70 6.84
N GLY A 778 -12.75 -10.97 7.24
CA GLY A 778 -13.93 -11.52 7.91
C GLY A 778 -14.28 -10.81 9.23
N ILE A 779 -13.29 -10.31 9.97
CA ILE A 779 -13.49 -9.53 11.20
C ILE A 779 -13.80 -8.06 10.87
N ALA A 780 -13.08 -7.48 9.91
CA ALA A 780 -13.23 -6.07 9.56
C ALA A 780 -14.55 -5.77 8.85
N THR A 781 -15.02 -6.66 7.99
CA THR A 781 -16.17 -6.43 7.11
C THR A 781 -17.47 -6.14 7.88
N PRO A 782 -17.88 -6.92 8.88
CA PRO A 782 -19.12 -6.63 9.64
C PRO A 782 -19.08 -5.30 10.38
N ILE A 783 -17.90 -4.91 10.90
CA ILE A 783 -17.73 -3.64 11.63
C ILE A 783 -17.71 -2.47 10.64
N TYR A 784 -17.06 -2.63 9.49
CA TYR A 784 -17.03 -1.61 8.44
C TYR A 784 -18.43 -1.30 7.91
N PHE A 785 -19.27 -2.32 7.75
CA PHE A 785 -20.67 -2.18 7.31
C PHE A 785 -21.65 -1.86 8.46
N SER A 786 -21.17 -1.57 9.68
CA SER A 786 -22.06 -1.10 10.75
C SER A 786 -22.58 0.31 10.46
N GLN A 787 -23.76 0.63 10.99
CA GLN A 787 -24.39 1.94 10.78
C GLN A 787 -23.46 3.10 11.16
N PHE A 788 -22.86 3.05 12.36
CA PHE A 788 -21.98 4.10 12.85
C PHE A 788 -20.71 4.25 11.98
N ALA A 789 -20.11 3.14 11.52
CA ALA A 789 -18.96 3.20 10.63
C ALA A 789 -19.31 3.82 9.27
N GLN A 790 -20.48 3.48 8.71
CA GLN A 790 -20.97 4.03 7.45
C GLN A 790 -21.31 5.53 7.57
N GLU A 791 -21.96 5.96 8.64
CA GLU A 791 -22.22 7.38 8.91
C GLU A 791 -20.92 8.21 8.97
N ARG A 792 -19.83 7.64 9.51
CA ARG A 792 -18.53 8.31 9.45
C ARG A 792 -17.90 8.33 8.07
N MET A 793 -18.22 7.38 7.19
CA MET A 793 -17.71 7.37 5.81
C MET A 793 -18.41 8.40 4.93
N THR A 794 -19.68 8.72 5.18
CA THR A 794 -20.39 9.77 4.42
C THR A 794 -19.86 11.18 4.73
N LEU A 795 -19.29 11.37 5.93
CA LEU A 795 -18.73 12.65 6.40
C LEU A 795 -17.24 12.88 6.02
N VAL A 796 -16.69 12.15 5.04
CA VAL A 796 -15.27 12.29 4.65
C VAL A 796 -14.96 13.68 4.08
N GLY A 797 -15.85 14.24 3.25
CA GLY A 797 -15.66 15.57 2.65
C GLY A 797 -15.62 16.68 3.70
N ALA A 798 -16.61 16.72 4.59
CA ALA A 798 -16.71 17.73 5.65
C ALA A 798 -15.53 17.66 6.65
N ASP A 799 -15.06 16.46 7.00
CA ASP A 799 -13.90 16.28 7.89
C ASP A 799 -12.61 16.82 7.26
N LEU A 800 -12.42 16.65 5.95
CA LEU A 800 -11.23 17.16 5.26
C LEU A 800 -11.21 18.70 5.23
N GLU A 801 -12.38 19.33 5.10
CA GLU A 801 -12.50 20.79 5.17
C GLU A 801 -12.17 21.31 6.58
N ALA A 802 -12.78 20.73 7.62
CA ALA A 802 -12.49 21.08 9.01
C ALA A 802 -10.99 20.91 9.36
N ARG A 803 -10.35 19.83 8.91
CA ARG A 803 -8.91 19.61 9.07
C ARG A 803 -8.08 20.67 8.38
N ARG A 804 -8.45 21.08 7.16
CA ARG A 804 -7.73 22.10 6.40
C ARG A 804 -7.80 23.46 7.10
N ASP A 805 -8.95 23.81 7.66
CA ASP A 805 -9.13 25.04 8.42
C ASP A 805 -8.32 25.01 9.72
N HIS A 806 -8.35 23.90 10.45
CA HIS A 806 -7.52 23.67 11.62
C HIS A 806 -6.03 23.81 11.33
N TRP A 807 -5.55 23.19 10.23
CA TRP A 807 -4.16 23.33 9.79
C TRP A 807 -3.78 24.76 9.43
N ARG A 808 -4.71 25.53 8.85
CA ARG A 808 -4.50 26.94 8.52
C ARG A 808 -4.38 27.78 9.80
N ASP A 809 -5.23 27.54 10.79
CA ASP A 809 -5.15 28.20 12.10
C ASP A 809 -3.82 27.88 12.81
N ALA A 810 -3.45 26.60 12.88
CA ALA A 810 -2.18 26.16 13.46
C ALA A 810 -0.95 26.86 12.84
N LEU A 811 -0.92 27.00 11.51
CA LEU A 811 0.18 27.70 10.84
C LEU A 811 0.15 29.22 11.05
N LYS A 812 -1.04 29.82 11.13
CA LYS A 812 -1.24 31.27 11.34
C LYS A 812 -0.78 31.72 12.73
N MET A 813 -0.90 30.88 13.75
CA MET A 813 -0.54 31.20 15.13
C MET A 813 0.97 31.34 15.40
N ARG A 814 1.82 30.88 14.49
CA ARG A 814 3.28 30.89 14.64
C ARG A 814 3.83 32.31 14.66
N ASP A 815 4.90 32.53 15.43
CA ASP A 815 5.63 33.79 15.40
C ASP A 815 6.20 34.06 14.00
N PRO A 816 6.07 35.30 13.47
CA PRO A 816 6.69 35.67 12.21
C PRO A 816 8.22 35.73 12.35
N GLY A 817 8.94 35.34 11.31
CA GLY A 817 10.40 35.49 11.23
C GLY A 817 11.17 34.21 10.89
N TRP A 818 12.46 34.37 10.62
CA TRP A 818 13.31 33.28 10.15
C TRP A 818 13.61 32.24 11.23
N VAL A 819 13.71 32.64 12.51
CA VAL A 819 13.97 31.71 13.63
C VAL A 819 12.86 30.67 13.72
N THR A 820 11.59 31.10 13.79
CA THR A 820 10.42 30.23 13.83
C THR A 820 10.25 29.43 12.54
N THR A 821 10.66 29.98 11.40
CA THR A 821 10.60 29.29 10.12
C THR A 821 11.59 28.12 10.07
N VAL A 822 12.82 28.32 10.57
CA VAL A 822 13.89 27.31 10.54
C VAL A 822 13.76 26.31 11.68
N PHE A 823 13.51 26.79 12.91
CA PHE A 823 13.59 25.99 14.14
C PHE A 823 12.22 25.73 14.82
N GLY A 824 11.14 26.31 14.30
CA GLY A 824 9.79 26.14 14.84
C GLY A 824 9.52 27.00 16.07
N MET A 825 8.34 26.79 16.67
CA MET A 825 7.86 27.43 17.90
C MET A 825 8.44 26.79 19.17
N GLY A 826 9.16 25.67 19.03
CA GLY A 826 9.62 24.85 20.15
C GLY A 826 8.64 23.74 20.48
N ILE A 827 9.17 22.53 20.69
CA ILE A 827 8.38 21.32 20.91
C ILE A 827 7.49 21.46 22.14
N GLY A 828 6.22 21.07 22.02
CA GLY A 828 5.25 21.09 23.13
C GLY A 828 4.67 22.47 23.42
N ARG A 829 4.95 23.50 22.61
CA ARG A 829 4.37 24.84 22.74
C ARG A 829 2.97 24.97 22.14
N TYR A 830 2.52 24.00 21.35
CA TYR A 830 1.24 24.07 20.67
C TYR A 830 0.04 24.35 21.61
N PRO A 831 -0.20 23.61 22.71
CA PRO A 831 -1.37 23.85 23.57
C PRO A 831 -1.41 25.26 24.16
N ALA A 832 -0.26 25.77 24.60
CA ALA A 832 -0.16 27.14 25.10
C ALA A 832 -0.39 28.17 24.00
N THR A 833 0.13 27.94 22.80
CA THR A 833 -0.03 28.85 21.66
C THR A 833 -1.48 28.87 21.20
N HIS A 834 -2.13 27.70 21.11
CA HIS A 834 -3.55 27.56 20.78
C HIS A 834 -4.43 28.35 21.74
N PHE A 835 -4.25 28.15 23.05
CA PHE A 835 -5.01 28.87 24.07
C PHE A 835 -4.93 30.41 23.94
N TRP A 836 -3.76 30.95 23.63
CA TRP A 836 -3.54 32.40 23.54
C TRP A 836 -3.85 33.01 22.17
N ARG A 837 -3.69 32.26 21.07
CA ARG A 837 -3.64 32.84 19.71
C ARG A 837 -4.61 32.20 18.70
N SER A 838 -5.22 31.07 19.00
CA SER A 838 -6.14 30.40 18.07
C SER A 838 -7.46 31.17 17.96
N ASP A 839 -8.04 31.15 16.76
CA ASP A 839 -9.40 31.60 16.50
C ASP A 839 -10.45 30.51 16.87
N GLU A 840 -10.00 29.28 17.19
CA GLU A 840 -10.84 28.15 17.58
C GLU A 840 -11.26 28.18 19.07
N THR A 841 -12.10 27.22 19.47
CA THR A 841 -12.55 27.11 20.86
C THR A 841 -11.40 26.77 21.80
N LYS A 842 -11.28 27.54 22.89
CA LYS A 842 -10.21 27.39 23.88
C LYS A 842 -10.59 26.33 24.91
N ALA A 843 -9.65 25.46 25.25
CA ALA A 843 -9.82 24.53 26.36
C ALA A 843 -9.95 25.27 27.71
N GLY A 844 -10.80 24.77 28.60
CA GLY A 844 -10.85 25.23 29.99
C GLY A 844 -9.50 24.97 30.68
N PRO A 845 -8.79 26.01 31.16
CA PRO A 845 -7.51 25.82 31.84
C PRO A 845 -7.70 25.41 33.30
N TYR A 846 -6.74 24.70 33.88
CA TYR A 846 -6.66 24.45 35.32
C TYR A 846 -5.25 24.75 35.84
N TRP A 847 -5.15 25.19 37.09
CA TRP A 847 -3.88 25.38 37.78
C TRP A 847 -4.06 25.35 39.30
N LEU A 848 -2.97 25.10 40.01
CA LEU A 848 -2.89 25.19 41.46
C LEU A 848 -2.63 26.64 41.88
N GLY A 849 -3.52 27.20 42.69
CA GLY A 849 -3.30 28.48 43.38
C GLY A 849 -2.75 28.26 44.79
N SER A 850 -2.21 29.33 45.40
CA SER A 850 -1.70 29.29 46.77
C SER A 850 -2.07 30.54 47.56
N ASP A 851 -2.65 30.38 48.75
CA ASP A 851 -2.98 31.44 49.70
C ASP A 851 -2.37 31.08 51.08
N ALA A 852 -1.46 31.90 51.63
CA ALA A 852 -0.97 31.79 53.03
C ALA A 852 -0.73 30.34 53.53
N ASP A 853 0.09 29.58 52.80
CA ASP A 853 0.44 28.16 53.01
C ASP A 853 -0.62 27.09 52.62
N ASN A 854 -1.76 27.49 52.09
CA ASN A 854 -2.77 26.59 51.53
C ASN A 854 -2.65 26.48 50.00
N THR A 855 -2.85 25.29 49.44
CA THR A 855 -2.85 25.04 47.98
C THR A 855 -4.25 24.64 47.54
N PHE A 856 -4.77 25.24 46.46
CA PHE A 856 -6.13 24.96 45.97
C PHE A 856 -6.16 24.79 44.46
N LEU A 857 -7.19 24.15 43.93
CA LEU A 857 -7.41 23.99 42.49
C LEU A 857 -8.22 25.17 41.93
N ARG A 858 -7.70 25.83 40.90
CA ARG A 858 -8.44 26.83 40.13
C ARG A 858 -8.81 26.27 38.77
N LEU A 859 -10.09 26.37 38.43
CA LEU A 859 -10.67 25.99 37.15
C LEU A 859 -11.09 27.24 36.38
N GLY A 860 -10.57 27.40 35.16
CA GLY A 860 -10.92 28.48 34.24
C GLY A 860 -12.12 28.15 33.36
N ALA A 861 -12.55 29.15 32.58
CA ALA A 861 -13.62 29.00 31.60
C ALA A 861 -13.07 28.55 30.23
N GLY A 862 -13.90 27.85 29.44
CA GLY A 862 -13.55 27.35 28.11
C GLY A 862 -14.38 26.12 27.75
N SER A 863 -13.94 25.34 26.77
CA SER A 863 -14.47 24.02 26.50
C SER A 863 -14.31 23.11 27.74
N PRO A 864 -15.28 22.24 28.04
CA PRO A 864 -15.28 21.44 29.25
C PRO A 864 -13.97 20.64 29.44
N LEU A 865 -13.43 20.75 30.66
CA LEU A 865 -12.34 19.94 31.17
C LEU A 865 -12.78 19.34 32.50
N TYR A 866 -12.52 18.05 32.68
CA TYR A 866 -12.92 17.30 33.86
C TYR A 866 -11.67 16.94 34.64
N VAL A 867 -11.52 17.46 35.86
CA VAL A 867 -10.50 17.02 36.81
C VAL A 867 -11.10 15.88 37.62
N GLU A 868 -10.53 14.69 37.51
CA GLU A 868 -11.17 13.43 37.89
C GLU A 868 -10.24 12.46 38.63
N GLN A 869 -10.86 11.61 39.45
CA GLN A 869 -10.20 10.51 40.17
C GLN A 869 -11.11 9.27 40.15
N PHE A 870 -10.52 8.07 40.06
CA PHE A 870 -11.27 6.82 40.28
C PHE A 870 -11.77 6.71 41.72
N VAL A 871 -13.05 6.40 41.89
CA VAL A 871 -13.71 6.22 43.19
C VAL A 871 -14.52 4.93 43.20
N SER A 872 -14.62 4.27 44.35
CA SER A 872 -15.37 3.01 44.49
C SER A 872 -16.76 3.29 45.08
N VAL A 873 -17.74 3.61 44.23
CA VAL A 873 -19.11 3.93 44.66
C VAL A 873 -20.02 2.70 44.69
N GLN A 874 -20.97 2.67 45.62
CA GLN A 874 -22.02 1.64 45.70
C GLN A 874 -23.30 2.14 45.02
N PRO A 875 -24.00 1.29 44.25
CA PRO A 875 -25.26 1.66 43.62
C PRO A 875 -26.35 1.93 44.69
N GLY A 876 -27.30 2.81 44.37
CA GLY A 876 -28.44 3.16 45.22
C GLY A 876 -28.07 3.86 46.54
N THR A 877 -26.86 4.43 46.63
CA THR A 877 -26.32 5.06 47.84
C THR A 877 -26.27 6.57 47.68
N ASP A 878 -26.69 7.31 48.70
CA ASP A 878 -26.53 8.76 48.73
C ASP A 878 -25.11 9.14 49.16
N TYR A 879 -24.46 9.96 48.35
CA TYR A 879 -23.17 10.55 48.68
C TYR A 879 -23.32 12.05 48.95
N THR A 880 -22.54 12.54 49.90
CA THR A 880 -22.38 13.97 50.17
C THR A 880 -20.99 14.40 49.75
N VAL A 881 -20.92 15.37 48.85
CA VAL A 881 -19.69 16.10 48.51
C VAL A 881 -19.61 17.31 49.43
N GLU A 882 -18.60 17.33 50.29
CA GLU A 882 -18.22 18.52 51.07
C GLU A 882 -16.95 19.10 50.47
N MET A 883 -16.97 20.39 50.09
CA MET A 883 -15.80 21.07 49.56
C MET A 883 -15.86 22.56 49.88
N LYS A 884 -14.73 23.26 49.88
CA LYS A 884 -14.67 24.73 49.89
C LYS A 884 -14.61 25.22 48.46
N GLY A 885 -15.37 26.26 48.14
CA GLY A 885 -15.30 26.92 46.85
C GLY A 885 -15.36 28.44 46.93
N ARG A 886 -14.83 29.14 45.93
CA ARG A 886 -15.06 30.58 45.75
C ARG A 886 -15.05 30.96 44.28
N SER A 887 -15.80 32.01 43.97
CA SER A 887 -15.79 32.69 42.67
C SER A 887 -16.17 34.16 42.85
N ALA A 888 -15.49 35.03 42.11
CA ALA A 888 -15.72 36.48 42.12
C ALA A 888 -16.88 36.91 41.20
N LYS A 889 -17.46 35.99 40.43
CA LYS A 889 -18.56 36.29 39.51
C LYS A 889 -19.83 35.60 39.97
N ARG A 890 -20.90 36.39 40.08
CA ARG A 890 -22.23 35.88 40.39
C ARG A 890 -22.69 34.89 39.32
N ASP A 891 -23.41 33.86 39.76
CA ASP A 891 -23.97 32.79 38.93
C ASP A 891 -22.91 31.96 38.18
N SER A 892 -21.63 32.02 38.58
CA SER A 892 -20.65 31.02 38.15
C SER A 892 -21.03 29.67 38.75
N GLN A 893 -20.85 28.60 37.98
CA GLN A 893 -21.24 27.25 38.36
C GLN A 893 -20.04 26.31 38.39
N VAL A 894 -20.04 25.45 39.42
CA VAL A 894 -19.22 24.25 39.47
C VAL A 894 -20.13 23.04 39.40
N THR A 895 -19.76 22.06 38.58
CA THR A 895 -20.47 20.79 38.46
C THR A 895 -19.57 19.68 38.97
N VAL A 896 -20.15 18.86 39.84
CA VAL A 896 -19.53 17.63 40.36
C VAL A 896 -20.33 16.44 39.84
N SER A 897 -19.65 15.39 39.42
CA SER A 897 -20.31 14.20 38.88
C SER A 897 -19.62 12.90 39.27
N ILE A 898 -20.43 11.84 39.34
CA ILE A 898 -20.00 10.45 39.48
C ILE A 898 -20.49 9.73 38.22
N CYS A 899 -19.57 9.23 37.41
CA CYS A 899 -19.87 8.58 36.13
C CYS A 899 -19.17 7.23 36.00
N GLU A 900 -19.78 6.31 35.28
CA GLU A 900 -19.10 5.11 34.77
C GLU A 900 -18.19 5.52 33.60
N LYS A 901 -16.87 5.48 33.79
CA LYS A 901 -15.93 6.04 32.83
C LYS A 901 -14.57 5.37 32.92
N TRP A 902 -14.06 4.89 31.79
CA TRP A 902 -12.68 4.42 31.69
C TRP A 902 -11.70 5.59 31.53
N LEU A 903 -11.83 6.38 30.46
CA LEU A 903 -10.96 7.52 30.21
C LEU A 903 -11.64 8.74 29.58
N LEU A 904 -12.27 8.61 28.41
CA LEU A 904 -12.92 9.73 27.71
C LEU A 904 -14.44 9.68 27.80
N THR A 905 -15.03 8.59 27.28
CA THR A 905 -16.48 8.47 27.18
C THR A 905 -17.10 8.13 28.53
N SER A 906 -17.98 9.00 29.02
CA SER A 906 -18.78 8.75 30.22
C SER A 906 -20.07 7.99 29.86
N ALA A 907 -20.43 7.01 30.67
CA ALA A 907 -21.73 6.34 30.69
C ALA A 907 -22.36 6.52 32.08
N ASN A 908 -23.69 6.45 32.17
CA ASN A 908 -24.46 6.49 33.43
C ASN A 908 -23.89 7.48 34.45
N CYS A 909 -24.24 8.75 34.32
CA CYS A 909 -23.74 9.81 35.18
C CYS A 909 -24.80 10.31 36.16
N SER A 910 -24.39 10.50 37.41
CA SER A 910 -25.10 11.33 38.37
C SER A 910 -24.31 12.61 38.60
N SER A 911 -24.95 13.77 38.47
CA SER A 911 -24.27 15.06 38.57
C SER A 911 -25.11 16.08 39.34
N ALA A 912 -24.42 17.01 40.00
CA ALA A 912 -25.04 18.12 40.70
C ALA A 912 -24.19 19.37 40.49
N SER A 913 -24.85 20.52 40.39
CA SER A 913 -24.19 21.80 40.18
C SER A 913 -24.48 22.77 41.31
N TYR A 914 -23.50 23.59 41.64
CA TYR A 914 -23.64 24.66 42.63
C TYR A 914 -23.37 26.02 41.98
N SER A 915 -24.23 27.00 42.24
CA SER A 915 -24.08 28.37 41.74
C SER A 915 -23.56 29.29 42.85
N PHE A 916 -22.46 29.98 42.58
CA PHE A 916 -21.85 30.90 43.53
C PHE A 916 -22.52 32.28 43.53
N ASN A 917 -22.60 32.91 44.71
CA ASN A 917 -23.17 34.25 44.89
C ASN A 917 -22.30 35.39 44.30
N GLY A 918 -21.01 35.14 44.06
CA GLY A 918 -20.07 36.08 43.45
C GLY A 918 -19.26 36.94 44.42
N ASP A 919 -19.31 36.67 45.72
CA ASP A 919 -18.68 37.51 46.75
C ASP A 919 -17.16 37.29 46.88
N GLY A 920 -16.56 36.37 46.10
CA GLY A 920 -15.14 36.06 46.12
C GLY A 920 -14.60 35.36 47.39
N ASN A 921 -15.44 35.19 48.41
CA ASN A 921 -15.07 34.54 49.67
C ASN A 921 -15.19 33.01 49.60
N TRP A 922 -14.32 32.32 50.36
CA TRP A 922 -14.42 30.88 50.57
C TRP A 922 -15.73 30.53 51.28
N GLN A 923 -16.49 29.61 50.70
CA GLN A 923 -17.72 29.09 51.29
C GLN A 923 -17.71 27.57 51.28
N THR A 924 -18.23 26.97 52.34
CA THR A 924 -18.38 25.51 52.43
C THR A 924 -19.61 25.07 51.64
N LEU A 925 -19.38 24.21 50.66
CA LEU A 925 -20.37 23.62 49.78
C LEU A 925 -20.69 22.22 50.28
N LYS A 926 -21.98 21.92 50.45
CA LYS A 926 -22.48 20.57 50.72
C LYS A 926 -23.48 20.21 49.63
N ILE A 927 -23.10 19.26 48.79
CA ILE A 927 -23.86 18.84 47.62
C ILE A 927 -24.19 17.36 47.76
N ARG A 928 -25.47 17.02 47.71
CA ARG A 928 -25.93 15.61 47.71
C ARG A 928 -25.94 15.08 46.29
N ILE A 929 -25.33 13.92 46.08
CA ILE A 929 -25.29 13.20 44.81
C ILE A 929 -25.75 11.76 45.05
N PRO A 930 -26.96 11.38 44.60
CA PRO A 930 -27.37 9.99 44.64
C PRO A 930 -26.60 9.20 43.58
N SER A 931 -25.97 8.08 43.94
CA SER A 931 -25.28 7.24 42.94
C SER A 931 -26.24 6.58 41.95
N GLY A 932 -27.52 6.39 42.31
CA GLY A 932 -28.50 5.75 41.42
C GLY A 932 -28.02 4.40 40.93
N ASP A 933 -28.12 4.13 39.63
CA ASP A 933 -27.67 2.87 39.02
C ASP A 933 -26.14 2.84 38.72
N VAL A 934 -25.38 3.86 39.13
CA VAL A 934 -23.94 3.90 38.89
C VAL A 934 -23.24 2.75 39.61
N GLY A 935 -22.56 1.90 38.83
CA GLY A 935 -21.86 0.73 39.36
C GLY A 935 -22.80 -0.42 39.76
N GLN A 936 -24.04 -0.46 39.24
CA GLN A 936 -25.03 -1.52 39.50
C GLN A 936 -24.65 -2.86 38.87
N GLU A 937 -23.82 -2.85 37.83
CA GLU A 937 -23.42 -4.06 37.11
C GLU A 937 -22.75 -5.13 38.01
N PRO A 938 -22.91 -6.43 37.69
CA PRO A 938 -22.29 -7.53 38.44
C PRO A 938 -20.77 -7.38 38.56
N TRP A 939 -20.17 -7.98 39.60
CA TRP A 939 -18.73 -7.82 39.89
C TRP A 939 -17.79 -8.11 38.70
N TYR A 940 -18.16 -9.00 37.78
CA TYR A 940 -17.36 -9.37 36.59
C TYR A 940 -17.55 -8.42 35.40
N ALA A 941 -18.60 -7.59 35.41
CA ALA A 941 -18.92 -6.59 34.39
C ALA A 941 -18.98 -5.17 34.99
N ARG A 942 -18.45 -4.99 36.21
CA ARG A 942 -18.52 -3.71 36.91
C ARG A 942 -17.69 -2.67 36.19
N ARG A 943 -18.35 -1.62 35.73
CA ARG A 943 -17.70 -0.47 35.09
C ARG A 943 -16.88 0.31 36.12
N PRO A 944 -15.67 0.79 35.73
CA PRO A 944 -14.92 1.70 36.57
C PRO A 944 -15.66 3.03 36.71
N THR A 945 -15.63 3.61 37.91
CA THR A 945 -16.35 4.85 38.25
C THR A 945 -15.39 5.96 38.60
N LYS A 946 -15.66 7.16 38.08
CA LYS A 946 -14.86 8.37 38.34
C LYS A 946 -15.71 9.44 38.99
N PHE A 947 -15.13 10.12 39.97
CA PHE A 947 -15.60 11.38 40.49
C PHE A 947 -14.91 12.49 39.70
N SER A 948 -15.67 13.45 39.18
CA SER A 948 -15.12 14.54 38.37
C SER A 948 -15.67 15.89 38.79
N ILE A 949 -14.83 16.91 38.60
CA ILE A 949 -15.14 18.30 38.89
C ILE A 949 -14.88 19.11 37.62
N THR A 950 -15.85 19.94 37.25
CA THR A 950 -15.74 20.79 36.08
C THR A 950 -16.34 22.17 36.31
N ASN A 951 -15.78 23.18 35.65
CA ASN A 951 -16.31 24.53 35.64
C ASN A 951 -17.19 24.71 34.40
N THR A 952 -18.50 24.88 34.61
CA THR A 952 -19.48 25.07 33.54
C THR A 952 -19.75 26.56 33.24
N SER A 953 -18.99 27.46 33.88
CA SER A 953 -19.11 28.90 33.69
C SER A 953 -18.48 29.37 32.39
N ARG A 954 -19.16 30.28 31.67
CA ARG A 954 -18.65 30.82 30.38
C ARG A 954 -17.49 31.81 30.51
N MET A 955 -17.39 32.56 31.61
CA MET A 955 -16.40 33.64 31.77
C MET A 955 -16.01 33.86 33.25
N ALA A 956 -15.99 32.82 34.08
CA ALA A 956 -15.62 32.92 35.49
C ALA A 956 -14.61 31.83 35.85
N THR A 957 -13.68 32.16 36.75
CA THR A 957 -12.81 31.17 37.39
C THR A 957 -13.46 30.69 38.68
N VAL A 958 -13.33 29.40 38.96
CA VAL A 958 -13.79 28.80 40.22
C VAL A 958 -12.59 28.20 40.95
N ASP A 959 -12.43 28.55 42.22
CA ASP A 959 -11.42 27.95 43.10
C ASP A 959 -12.09 26.92 43.99
N ILE A 960 -11.42 25.79 44.20
CA ILE A 960 -11.94 24.61 44.90
C ILE A 960 -10.85 24.03 45.80
N ASP A 961 -11.24 23.63 47.00
CA ASP A 961 -10.35 23.06 48.01
C ASP A 961 -11.10 22.14 48.99
N ASP A 962 -10.37 21.39 49.82
CA ASP A 962 -10.88 20.51 50.89
C ASP A 962 -12.00 19.56 50.44
N ILE A 963 -11.80 18.87 49.31
CA ILE A 963 -12.82 18.01 48.72
C ILE A 963 -12.92 16.68 49.48
N ARG A 964 -14.14 16.33 49.88
CA ARG A 964 -14.49 15.04 50.50
C ARG A 964 -15.73 14.46 49.83
N LEU A 965 -15.70 13.16 49.57
CA LEU A 965 -16.85 12.41 49.05
C LEU A 965 -17.19 11.30 50.04
N THR A 966 -18.19 11.56 50.89
CA THR A 966 -18.57 10.65 51.97
C THR A 966 -19.93 10.01 51.72
N SER A 967 -20.04 8.71 51.99
CA SER A 967 -21.34 8.03 52.12
C SER A 967 -21.90 8.18 53.53
N ASP A 968 -23.13 7.68 53.76
CA ASP A 968 -23.75 7.59 55.09
C ASP A 968 -22.92 6.76 56.11
N VAL A 969 -21.98 5.94 55.63
CA VAL A 969 -21.07 5.14 56.46
C VAL A 969 -19.83 5.94 56.92
N GLY A 970 -19.67 7.18 56.43
CA GLY A 970 -18.63 8.12 56.87
C GLY A 970 -17.23 7.89 56.27
N GLN A 971 -17.08 6.96 55.32
CA GLN A 971 -15.83 6.75 54.60
C GLN A 971 -15.67 7.79 53.50
N ASP A 972 -14.55 8.52 53.50
CA ASP A 972 -14.16 9.41 52.39
C ASP A 972 -13.53 8.60 51.25
N LEU A 973 -13.99 8.85 50.03
CA LEU A 973 -13.55 8.15 48.82
C LEU A 973 -12.54 8.96 47.99
N VAL A 974 -12.36 10.25 48.28
CA VAL A 974 -11.40 11.11 47.57
C VAL A 974 -10.03 11.02 48.24
N ALA A 975 -8.96 11.04 47.44
CA ALA A 975 -7.60 11.10 47.93
C ALA A 975 -6.99 12.47 47.57
N ASN A 976 -6.16 13.05 48.44
CA ASN A 976 -5.52 14.34 48.18
C ASN A 976 -6.53 15.44 47.80
N GLY A 977 -7.65 15.52 48.53
CA GLY A 977 -8.70 16.53 48.30
C GLY A 977 -8.34 17.94 48.78
N ASP A 978 -7.27 18.08 49.57
CA ASP A 978 -6.69 19.33 50.07
C ASP A 978 -5.54 19.85 49.17
N PHE A 979 -5.25 19.14 48.07
CA PHE A 979 -4.16 19.44 47.13
C PHE A 979 -2.78 19.64 47.76
N SER A 980 -2.56 19.14 48.98
CA SER A 980 -1.27 19.22 49.70
C SER A 980 -0.15 18.47 48.97
N LYS A 981 -0.51 17.44 48.19
CA LYS A 981 0.39 16.71 47.30
C LYS A 981 0.23 17.13 45.83
N LYS A 982 -0.13 18.39 45.59
CA LYS A 982 -0.39 18.95 44.25
C LYS A 982 -1.50 18.14 43.57
N LEU A 983 -1.27 17.63 42.36
CA LEU A 983 -2.24 16.84 41.59
C LEU A 983 -2.03 15.32 41.70
N ASP A 984 -1.29 14.82 42.69
CA ASP A 984 -1.20 13.37 42.91
C ASP A 984 -2.62 12.78 43.10
N ASN A 985 -2.94 11.73 42.36
CA ASN A 985 -4.26 11.07 42.21
C ASN A 985 -5.32 11.81 41.38
N TRP A 986 -5.07 13.05 40.98
CA TRP A 986 -5.97 13.80 40.10
C TRP A 986 -5.45 13.76 38.66
N PHE A 987 -6.28 13.28 37.74
CA PHE A 987 -6.00 13.28 36.31
C PHE A 987 -7.10 14.03 35.58
N PHE A 988 -6.85 14.54 34.37
CA PHE A 988 -7.88 15.26 33.63
C PHE A 988 -8.24 14.57 32.32
N SER A 989 -9.42 14.88 31.79
CA SER A 989 -9.84 14.55 30.43
C SER A 989 -10.66 15.68 29.83
N VAL A 990 -10.80 15.68 28.51
CA VAL A 990 -11.46 16.74 27.73
C VAL A 990 -12.39 16.15 26.67
N ASP A 991 -13.37 16.95 26.24
CA ASP A 991 -14.28 16.57 25.15
C ASP A 991 -13.81 17.11 23.78
N ASN A 992 -12.90 18.08 23.76
CA ASN A 992 -12.37 18.71 22.55
C ASN A 992 -10.85 18.51 22.44
N ASP A 993 -10.41 17.88 21.37
CA ASP A 993 -9.02 17.49 21.10
C ASP A 993 -8.22 18.53 20.29
N LEU A 994 -8.89 19.43 19.55
CA LEU A 994 -8.26 20.48 18.73
C LEU A 994 -7.20 21.33 19.47
N PRO A 995 -7.41 21.73 20.74
CA PRO A 995 -6.43 22.54 21.47
C PRO A 995 -5.13 21.81 21.79
N TRP A 996 -5.06 20.49 21.57
CA TRP A 996 -3.98 19.64 22.04
C TRP A 996 -3.15 19.03 20.90
N HIS A 997 -3.72 18.90 19.69
CA HIS A 997 -3.11 18.19 18.56
C HIS A 997 -3.26 18.98 17.24
N ILE A 998 -2.26 18.93 16.32
CA ILE A 998 -2.32 19.58 14.98
C ILE A 998 -2.94 18.67 13.89
N TRP A 999 -3.43 17.46 14.23
CA TRP A 999 -4.05 16.51 13.28
C TRP A 999 -3.25 16.29 11.98
N SER A 1000 -1.91 16.34 12.06
CA SER A 1000 -0.99 16.05 10.95
C SER A 1000 0.46 16.05 11.44
N LEU A 1001 1.17 14.94 11.27
CA LEU A 1001 2.58 14.76 11.63
C LEU A 1001 3.51 15.78 10.95
N PRO A 1002 3.47 15.99 9.61
CA PRO A 1002 4.38 16.95 8.98
C PRO A 1002 4.14 18.38 9.46
N LEU A 1003 2.89 18.76 9.74
CA LEU A 1003 2.57 20.08 10.26
C LEU A 1003 2.95 20.22 11.73
N GLN A 1004 2.76 19.18 12.55
CA GLN A 1004 3.24 19.14 13.94
C GLN A 1004 4.76 19.33 13.99
N ILE A 1005 5.51 18.60 13.16
CA ILE A 1005 6.98 18.75 13.08
C ILE A 1005 7.35 20.16 12.61
N LEU A 1006 6.66 20.69 11.60
CA LEU A 1006 6.93 22.04 11.10
C LEU A 1006 6.62 23.13 12.15
N PHE A 1007 5.53 22.96 12.91
CA PHE A 1007 5.15 23.89 13.98
C PHE A 1007 6.18 23.84 15.11
N ASP A 1008 6.50 22.65 15.62
CA ASP A 1008 7.38 22.46 16.78
C ASP A 1008 8.86 22.70 16.46
N GLN A 1009 9.34 22.20 15.32
CA GLN A 1009 10.77 22.09 14.99
C GLN A 1009 11.18 22.84 13.71
N GLY A 1010 10.23 23.45 12.99
CA GLY A 1010 10.51 24.20 11.77
C GLY A 1010 10.99 23.33 10.61
N TRP A 1011 11.50 23.97 9.56
CA TRP A 1011 12.03 23.27 8.40
C TRP A 1011 13.25 22.40 8.72
N LEU A 1012 14.05 22.74 9.74
CA LEU A 1012 15.14 21.88 10.20
C LEU A 1012 14.60 20.52 10.66
N GLY A 1013 13.51 20.52 11.45
CA GLY A 1013 12.86 19.30 11.90
C GLY A 1013 12.29 18.47 10.76
N VAL A 1014 11.58 19.09 9.82
CA VAL A 1014 11.03 18.39 8.65
C VAL A 1014 12.14 17.71 7.84
N ILE A 1015 13.23 18.43 7.57
CA ILE A 1015 14.38 17.89 6.82
C ILE A 1015 15.09 16.80 7.62
N ALA A 1016 15.38 17.01 8.90
CA ALA A 1016 16.07 16.04 9.74
C ALA A 1016 15.27 14.75 9.91
N PHE A 1017 13.95 14.88 10.14
CA PHE A 1017 13.03 13.75 10.23
C PHE A 1017 12.93 13.01 8.90
N GLY A 1018 12.77 13.73 7.79
CA GLY A 1018 12.75 13.14 6.44
C GLY A 1018 14.04 12.40 6.08
N LEU A 1019 15.20 12.99 6.39
CA LEU A 1019 16.53 12.40 6.17
C LEU A 1019 16.78 11.17 7.06
N PHE A 1020 16.14 11.08 8.21
CA PHE A 1020 16.22 9.89 9.06
C PHE A 1020 15.23 8.81 8.61
N VAL A 1021 13.99 9.17 8.28
CA VAL A 1021 12.92 8.21 7.96
C VAL A 1021 13.04 7.63 6.56
N MET A 1022 13.14 8.48 5.53
CA MET A 1022 13.02 8.05 4.13
C MET A 1022 14.16 7.12 3.70
N PRO A 1023 15.44 7.41 3.97
CA PRO A 1023 16.52 6.48 3.61
C PRO A 1023 16.49 5.20 4.44
N GLY A 1024 16.01 5.25 5.70
CA GLY A 1024 15.81 4.08 6.54
C GLY A 1024 14.80 3.12 5.92
N LEU A 1025 13.60 3.61 5.59
CA LEU A 1025 12.56 2.85 4.91
C LEU A 1025 13.00 2.36 3.53
N TRP A 1026 13.68 3.21 2.75
CA TRP A 1026 14.24 2.82 1.46
C TRP A 1026 15.20 1.62 1.57
N ARG A 1027 16.11 1.63 2.55
CA ARG A 1027 17.04 0.51 2.79
C ARG A 1027 16.31 -0.74 3.26
N ALA A 1028 15.31 -0.61 4.12
CA ALA A 1028 14.45 -1.72 4.51
C ALA A 1028 13.70 -2.30 3.31
N GLY A 1029 13.16 -1.45 2.43
CA GLY A 1029 12.53 -1.86 1.17
C GLY A 1029 13.49 -2.57 0.22
N GLN A 1030 14.71 -2.08 0.05
CA GLN A 1030 15.74 -2.76 -0.73
C GLN A 1030 16.09 -4.15 -0.18
N GLN A 1031 16.15 -4.32 1.13
CA GLN A 1031 16.42 -5.63 1.74
C GLN A 1031 15.18 -6.54 1.73
N ALA A 1032 13.99 -5.99 1.91
CA ALA A 1032 12.72 -6.71 1.75
C ALA A 1032 12.59 -7.25 0.31
N TRP A 1033 12.97 -6.44 -0.69
CA TRP A 1033 13.04 -6.84 -2.10
C TRP A 1033 14.00 -8.01 -2.33
N ARG A 1034 15.09 -8.08 -1.56
CA ARG A 1034 16.06 -9.19 -1.57
C ARG A 1034 15.60 -10.42 -0.78
N GLY A 1035 14.39 -10.41 -0.24
CA GLY A 1035 13.81 -11.54 0.48
C GLY A 1035 14.13 -11.57 1.99
N ASN A 1036 14.34 -10.42 2.62
CA ASN A 1036 14.53 -10.32 4.07
C ASN A 1036 13.21 -10.01 4.78
N ILE A 1037 12.66 -10.99 5.53
CA ILE A 1037 11.38 -10.84 6.26
C ILE A 1037 11.44 -9.70 7.27
N VAL A 1038 12.51 -9.66 8.08
CA VAL A 1038 12.67 -8.64 9.14
C VAL A 1038 12.63 -7.24 8.54
N ALA A 1039 13.32 -7.03 7.41
CA ALA A 1039 13.31 -5.75 6.72
C ALA A 1039 11.92 -5.37 6.21
N GLY A 1040 11.16 -6.33 5.65
CA GLY A 1040 9.81 -6.07 5.16
C GLY A 1040 8.80 -5.79 6.28
N VAL A 1041 8.93 -6.45 7.43
CA VAL A 1041 8.12 -6.18 8.63
C VAL A 1041 8.40 -4.80 9.20
N LEU A 1042 9.68 -4.40 9.28
CA LEU A 1042 10.07 -3.05 9.71
C LEU A 1042 9.57 -1.96 8.74
N LEU A 1043 9.66 -2.21 7.43
CA LEU A 1043 9.09 -1.34 6.40
C LEU A 1043 7.58 -1.21 6.59
N ALA A 1044 6.88 -2.32 6.79
CA ALA A 1044 5.44 -2.36 7.00
C ALA A 1044 5.00 -1.54 8.22
N SER A 1045 5.65 -1.73 9.37
CA SER A 1045 5.38 -0.96 10.60
C SER A 1045 5.62 0.54 10.39
N GLY A 1046 6.76 0.91 9.78
CA GLY A 1046 7.10 2.31 9.53
C GLY A 1046 6.17 2.99 8.52
N ALA A 1047 5.78 2.27 7.45
CA ALA A 1047 4.83 2.78 6.46
C ALA A 1047 3.43 2.99 7.05
N GLY A 1048 2.92 2.04 7.84
CA GLY A 1048 1.63 2.17 8.52
C GLY A 1048 1.58 3.39 9.45
N PHE A 1049 2.64 3.62 10.23
CA PHE A 1049 2.77 4.81 11.08
C PHE A 1049 2.70 6.11 10.27
N LEU A 1050 3.41 6.19 9.13
CA LEU A 1050 3.40 7.39 8.29
C LEU A 1050 2.04 7.63 7.63
N VAL A 1051 1.30 6.57 7.27
CA VAL A 1051 -0.07 6.71 6.74
C VAL A 1051 -0.99 7.33 7.79
N ILE A 1052 -0.94 6.84 9.05
CA ILE A 1052 -1.70 7.47 10.15
C ILE A 1052 -1.23 8.92 10.35
N GLY A 1053 0.08 9.14 10.35
CA GLY A 1053 0.69 10.47 10.50
C GLY A 1053 0.30 11.49 9.43
N THR A 1054 -0.30 11.10 8.31
CA THR A 1054 -0.79 12.09 7.33
C THR A 1054 -1.90 12.98 7.92
N LEU A 1055 -2.73 12.41 8.80
CA LEU A 1055 -3.91 13.05 9.39
C LEU A 1055 -3.89 13.06 10.93
N ASP A 1056 -2.79 12.64 11.56
CA ASP A 1056 -2.59 12.69 13.02
C ASP A 1056 -1.17 13.14 13.36
N SER A 1057 -0.99 13.78 14.52
CA SER A 1057 0.30 14.31 14.98
C SER A 1057 1.27 13.21 15.42
N LEU A 1058 0.83 12.23 16.19
CA LEU A 1058 1.55 11.02 16.69
C LEU A 1058 2.83 11.23 17.52
N VAL A 1059 3.61 12.28 17.27
CA VAL A 1059 4.91 12.55 17.94
C VAL A 1059 4.80 13.40 19.19
N ASP A 1060 3.60 13.88 19.49
CA ASP A 1060 3.17 14.47 20.77
C ASP A 1060 2.84 13.41 21.83
N SER A 1061 2.96 12.12 21.48
CA SER A 1061 3.01 10.98 22.41
C SER A 1061 4.46 10.49 22.55
N PRO A 1062 5.12 10.71 23.72
CA PRO A 1062 6.53 10.36 23.90
C PRO A 1062 6.82 8.87 23.69
N ARG A 1063 5.86 8.01 24.03
CA ARG A 1063 5.97 6.55 23.94
C ARG A 1063 5.91 6.08 22.48
N LEU A 1064 5.03 6.66 21.67
CA LEU A 1064 4.95 6.35 20.24
C LEU A 1064 6.14 6.91 19.47
N LEU A 1065 6.57 8.14 19.79
CA LEU A 1065 7.79 8.73 19.24
C LEU A 1065 8.99 7.82 19.48
N LEU A 1066 9.17 7.32 20.72
CA LEU A 1066 10.20 6.36 21.08
C LEU A 1066 10.16 5.11 20.18
N LEU A 1067 9.00 4.45 20.09
CA LEU A 1067 8.85 3.20 19.32
C LEU A 1067 9.09 3.41 17.82
N PHE A 1068 8.53 4.48 17.26
CA PHE A 1068 8.73 4.80 15.84
C PHE A 1068 10.21 5.05 15.53
N LEU A 1069 10.89 5.84 16.36
CA LEU A 1069 12.32 6.10 16.21
C LEU A 1069 13.17 4.83 16.33
N LEU A 1070 12.80 3.87 17.19
CA LEU A 1070 13.44 2.56 17.27
C LEU A 1070 13.20 1.72 15.99
N VAL A 1071 11.97 1.67 15.49
CA VAL A 1071 11.61 0.95 14.25
C VAL A 1071 12.40 1.49 13.06
N ILE A 1072 12.45 2.82 12.89
CA ILE A 1072 13.20 3.44 11.80
C ILE A 1072 14.71 3.17 11.95
N TRP A 1073 15.28 3.29 13.16
CA TRP A 1073 16.68 2.91 13.37
C TRP A 1073 16.96 1.45 12.99
N MET A 1074 16.04 0.54 13.30
CA MET A 1074 16.13 -0.87 12.87
C MET A 1074 16.03 -1.01 11.35
N CYS A 1075 15.22 -0.19 10.65
CA CYS A 1075 15.19 -0.13 9.18
C CYS A 1075 16.59 0.18 8.60
N TRP A 1076 17.33 1.11 9.19
CA TRP A 1076 18.72 1.39 8.79
C TRP A 1076 19.68 0.22 8.99
N ARG A 1077 19.41 -0.63 9.99
CA ARG A 1077 20.26 -1.78 10.39
C ARG A 1077 19.72 -3.14 9.92
N CYS A 1078 18.68 -3.17 9.10
CA CYS A 1078 17.93 -4.38 8.73
C CYS A 1078 18.81 -5.50 8.13
N ALA A 1079 19.87 -5.15 7.39
CA ALA A 1079 20.80 -6.13 6.82
C ALA A 1079 21.60 -6.93 7.86
N ARG A 1080 21.85 -6.36 9.05
CA ARG A 1080 22.54 -7.05 10.16
C ARG A 1080 21.58 -7.81 11.06
N LEU A 1081 20.35 -7.32 11.15
CA LEU A 1081 19.28 -7.95 11.94
C LEU A 1081 18.84 -9.31 11.38
N SER A 1082 19.15 -9.58 10.10
CA SER A 1082 18.79 -10.82 9.40
C SER A 1082 19.85 -11.91 9.38
N LEU A 1083 20.99 -11.73 10.06
CA LEU A 1083 22.02 -12.78 10.09
C LEU A 1083 21.46 -14.01 10.83
N PRO A 1084 21.48 -15.21 10.22
CA PRO A 1084 21.06 -16.42 10.92
C PRO A 1084 21.98 -16.63 12.12
N THR A 1085 21.38 -16.98 13.27
CA THR A 1085 22.15 -17.62 14.33
C THR A 1085 22.76 -18.87 13.72
N ARG A 1086 24.09 -19.01 13.84
CA ARG A 1086 24.72 -20.32 13.75
C ARG A 1086 24.17 -21.11 14.92
N ASP A 1087 23.03 -21.76 14.71
CA ASP A 1087 22.57 -22.88 15.53
C ASP A 1087 23.28 -24.14 15.02
#